data_AF-A0A846P6U5-F1
#
_entry.id   AF-A0A846P6U5-F1
#
_cell.length_a   1.000
_cell.length_b   1.000
_cell.length_c   1.000
_cell.angle_alpha   90.00
_cell.angle_beta   90.00
_cell.angle_gamma   90.00
#
_symmetry.space_group_name_H-M   'P 1'
#
loop_
_entity.id
_entity.type
_entity.pdbx_description
1 polymer ?
#
loop_
_entity_poly.entity_id
_entity_poly.type
_entity_poly.pdbx_seq_one_letter_code
_entity_poly.pdbx_strand_id
1 'polypeptide(L)'
;MSKKKESYPLREQLKRKLEEAFQTLTGFEEIEVIVGIPFRNGDDPLPEVVYTARKGLENIGLTAKSLVLCVGAPAGEKTLEAALARNGGEGGVAVRGFLLGRGLEGRGWAIRALMEAASKFGAPLILLRPDLRPQPDDADEEGRGFSPHWIRRLLSAIRDDEQDLALAQFNRHPFAHPVESLLAFPILSGVFGFSVRQPTPGIFALSQKLILDCLSAKEKWSGEAGSYGFDPWIVTHALVEGFPICGVPLGAASFRHGIHRLKPVFRQITHSLLEAVVRHRKWWLERSDAISAPQVSGTAPEFPPPEYRHERRELLRHFKLEFNHFDDTLFREIVPNEFRERMERIADQSLSKINLAAEEWVDILRRFLLAYRFEKGFHPDDIVDGVFPFFLARFASFMEEVNGVERALSSANRMTKEIRDEIVRREAEHILEEQVDLYVEARAAFRNDWCNRETETAPYLPRLGAWEFVPNVGVILPQELEKPDGGSVWAHKVYKKLIDRYREEFTRFLSEHLGIEGVIDSSEILSRVHSFMHKLEWALNVDIFPLDLSTVRGAGKMANEVCEAFVEKDSFHLKPDVAEAIIKQTPPSILIMQLGYGNVGGLLKELDPCDALSLSAWTDRQPYLERVLDIIESEGEPNWFQKAPPKPVVADLTTLSITSDLRGTAALSRLAGRVMVGNMQKGWGGDFPKLYFLLRLLKSIVGMELFSEIWKSFAADRVDFSERLATSVRGHWGRLVLSAHNAFENKHQRIVAARLKRFAEHLAEQHPKKAEAAGLLKAAAEVYHLSITLPDATFVPLSAWSWTSYSYRGGLGAPTPLSSLVERDWATRDFLTAYLEEAGLGDEETIDKKIVELIGEGREPEDLREHLLGISVDPDRLVVLQTPSGKPPVAAKLIRPLDGPIMEPVSDNSWESRYVLNAGAVRLDGNVYILYRAYGEDNISRIGLAWTRDGIHIDGRLDHPIFSPSHPTESAGCEDPRVVVIEDRLYMLYTAWDLKVAQIAMASIPVQAFLERRFDAWEYHGLAFPGLANKDAVLYPEKFGDRYAIYHRIDPNMWISYLETLECPWPRKGHKIVVGPRPGMMWDGIKIGAGAQPLRTAHGWLNIYHGVDYERSYRLGVLFMALDDPAEVIYQSPNPILEPETDFEIGKTEGRDYWVPHVVFTCGAVPAADKKIIALDDEILVYYGAADTAIGVAKGKLRDLVPVLNGDK
;
A
#
# COMPACT_ATOMS: atom_id res chain seq x y z
N MET A 1 -17.72 -26.60 -18.46
CA MET A 1 -18.32 -25.47 -19.19
C MET A 1 -19.59 -25.03 -18.47
N SER A 2 -19.50 -23.97 -17.67
CA SER A 2 -20.63 -23.25 -17.08
C SER A 2 -20.58 -21.84 -17.63
N LYS A 3 -21.67 -21.38 -18.25
CA LYS A 3 -21.78 -20.07 -18.89
C LYS A 3 -21.58 -18.97 -17.83
N LYS A 4 -20.44 -18.27 -17.89
CA LYS A 4 -20.21 -16.98 -17.24
C LYS A 4 -21.34 -16.03 -17.65
N LYS A 5 -22.23 -15.67 -16.73
CA LYS A 5 -23.02 -14.45 -16.85
C LYS A 5 -22.07 -13.29 -16.57
N GLU A 6 -22.00 -12.33 -17.48
CA GLU A 6 -21.29 -11.06 -17.30
C GLU A 6 -21.82 -10.35 -16.04
N SER A 7 -21.01 -10.38 -14.99
CA SER A 7 -21.22 -9.59 -13.78
C SER A 7 -20.61 -8.22 -13.99
N TYR A 8 -21.41 -7.24 -14.42
CA TYR A 8 -21.00 -5.84 -14.34
C TYR A 8 -20.66 -5.47 -12.89
N PRO A 9 -19.60 -4.68 -12.62
CA PRO A 9 -19.25 -4.26 -11.27
C PRO A 9 -20.45 -3.57 -10.59
N LEU A 10 -20.81 -3.99 -9.37
CA LEU A 10 -21.97 -3.47 -8.62
C LEU A 10 -21.98 -1.94 -8.49
N ARG A 11 -20.80 -1.30 -8.47
CA ARG A 11 -20.63 0.17 -8.44
C ARG A 11 -21.13 0.85 -9.70
N GLU A 12 -20.89 0.27 -10.86
CA GLU A 12 -21.29 0.83 -12.14
C GLU A 12 -22.81 0.69 -12.33
N GLN A 13 -23.39 -0.39 -11.80
CA GLN A 13 -24.84 -0.54 -11.69
C GLN A 13 -25.47 0.50 -10.75
N LEU A 14 -24.86 0.76 -9.59
CA LEU A 14 -25.31 1.80 -8.66
C LEU A 14 -25.22 3.19 -9.30
N LYS A 15 -24.07 3.53 -9.90
CA LYS A 15 -23.85 4.82 -10.57
C LYS A 15 -24.89 5.07 -11.65
N ARG A 16 -25.13 4.10 -12.55
CA ARG A 16 -26.16 4.22 -13.59
C ARG A 16 -27.56 4.40 -12.99
N LYS A 17 -27.89 3.63 -11.94
CA LYS A 17 -29.18 3.76 -11.25
C LYS A 17 -29.34 5.10 -10.54
N LEU A 18 -28.28 5.64 -9.97
CA LEU A 18 -28.26 6.96 -9.37
C LEU A 18 -28.35 8.06 -10.42
N GLU A 19 -27.69 7.94 -11.57
CA GLU A 19 -27.86 8.85 -12.70
C GLU A 19 -29.31 8.87 -13.21
N GLU A 20 -29.93 7.69 -13.40
CA GLU A 20 -31.35 7.56 -13.75
C GLU A 20 -32.26 8.20 -12.69
N ALA A 21 -32.02 7.92 -11.40
CA ALA A 21 -32.81 8.48 -10.31
C ALA A 21 -32.62 9.99 -10.17
N PHE A 22 -31.40 10.49 -10.34
CA PHE A 22 -31.06 11.90 -10.26
C PHE A 22 -31.66 12.74 -11.39
N GLN A 23 -31.97 12.14 -12.54
CA GLN A 23 -32.78 12.81 -13.57
C GLN A 23 -34.21 13.08 -13.09
N THR A 24 -34.77 12.23 -12.22
CA THR A 24 -36.11 12.43 -11.63
C THR A 24 -36.14 13.42 -10.46
N LEU A 25 -34.97 13.79 -9.94
CA LEU A 25 -34.78 14.82 -8.92
C LEU A 25 -34.44 16.20 -9.52
N THR A 26 -34.60 16.40 -10.83
CA THR A 26 -34.36 17.68 -11.50
C THR A 26 -35.44 18.70 -11.12
N GLY A 27 -35.04 19.93 -10.77
CA GLY A 27 -35.95 21.02 -10.37
C GLY A 27 -35.77 21.57 -8.95
N PHE A 28 -34.84 21.04 -8.14
CA PHE A 28 -34.46 21.60 -6.84
C PHE A 28 -33.10 22.31 -6.96
N GLU A 29 -33.05 23.63 -6.77
CA GLU A 29 -31.81 24.42 -6.82
C GLU A 29 -31.04 24.40 -5.48
N GLU A 30 -31.74 24.24 -4.35
CA GLU A 30 -31.16 24.23 -2.99
C GLU A 30 -32.03 23.38 -2.04
N ILE A 31 -31.43 22.45 -1.29
CA ILE A 31 -32.11 21.62 -0.27
C ILE A 31 -31.39 21.79 1.06
N GLU A 32 -32.13 22.15 2.10
CA GLU A 32 -31.61 22.43 3.43
C GLU A 32 -31.50 21.19 4.34
N VAL A 33 -32.31 20.16 4.07
CA VAL A 33 -32.28 18.87 4.77
C VAL A 33 -32.93 17.79 3.92
N ILE A 34 -32.36 16.59 3.96
CA ILE A 34 -32.98 15.39 3.40
C ILE A 34 -33.39 14.46 4.54
N VAL A 35 -34.63 14.00 4.51
CA VAL A 35 -35.09 12.89 5.35
C VAL A 35 -35.13 11.64 4.49
N GLY A 36 -34.15 10.76 4.69
CA GLY A 36 -33.98 9.53 3.94
C GLY A 36 -34.66 8.33 4.61
N ILE A 37 -35.42 7.56 3.84
CA ILE A 37 -36.11 6.35 4.32
C ILE A 37 -35.70 5.15 3.45
N PRO A 38 -34.73 4.32 3.88
CA PRO A 38 -34.41 3.06 3.21
C PRO A 38 -35.49 2.00 3.50
N PHE A 39 -36.08 1.40 2.46
CA PHE A 39 -37.16 0.39 2.60
C PHE A 39 -36.93 -0.84 1.72
N ARG A 40 -37.61 -1.96 2.03
CA ARG A 40 -37.35 -3.23 1.33
C ARG A 40 -38.59 -3.93 0.76
N ASN A 41 -39.72 -3.96 1.44
CA ASN A 41 -40.87 -4.79 1.03
C ASN A 41 -42.25 -4.12 1.23
N GLY A 42 -43.29 -4.88 0.85
CA GLY A 42 -44.71 -4.52 0.85
C GLY A 42 -45.34 -4.13 2.19
N ASP A 43 -44.78 -4.61 3.30
CA ASP A 43 -45.48 -4.67 4.61
C ASP A 43 -45.15 -3.49 5.54
N ASP A 44 -44.20 -2.64 5.13
CA ASP A 44 -43.77 -1.47 5.89
C ASP A 44 -44.82 -0.33 5.78
N PRO A 45 -45.16 0.38 6.88
CA PRO A 45 -46.05 1.53 6.89
C PRO A 45 -45.39 2.79 6.27
N LEU A 46 -44.71 2.64 5.13
CA LEU A 46 -43.98 3.70 4.47
C LEU A 46 -44.84 4.95 4.19
N PRO A 47 -46.10 4.84 3.70
CA PRO A 47 -46.92 6.02 3.45
C PRO A 47 -47.17 6.88 4.70
N GLU A 48 -47.35 6.25 5.86
CA GLU A 48 -47.57 6.93 7.14
C GLU A 48 -46.28 7.50 7.74
N VAL A 49 -45.15 6.80 7.58
CA VAL A 49 -43.83 7.31 8.01
C VAL A 49 -43.45 8.54 7.18
N VAL A 50 -43.66 8.49 5.86
CA VAL A 50 -43.45 9.65 4.97
C VAL A 50 -44.34 10.83 5.38
N TYR A 51 -45.63 10.59 5.64
CA TYR A 51 -46.55 11.63 6.11
C TYR A 51 -46.05 12.31 7.39
N THR A 52 -45.61 11.52 8.36
CA THR A 52 -45.15 12.02 9.67
C THR A 52 -43.83 12.79 9.56
N ALA A 53 -42.90 12.29 8.75
CA ALA A 53 -41.65 12.99 8.45
C ALA A 53 -41.91 14.34 7.76
N ARG A 54 -42.84 14.37 6.80
CA ARG A 54 -43.27 15.58 6.10
C ARG A 54 -43.85 16.60 7.08
N LYS A 55 -44.77 16.18 7.95
CA LYS A 55 -45.36 17.03 9.01
C LYS A 55 -44.29 17.56 9.97
N GLY A 56 -43.28 16.75 10.30
CA GLY A 56 -42.15 17.15 11.14
C GLY A 56 -41.33 18.30 10.55
N LEU A 57 -41.04 18.23 9.24
CA LEU A 57 -40.38 19.29 8.50
C LEU A 57 -41.26 20.56 8.41
N GLU A 58 -42.56 20.40 8.13
CA GLU A 58 -43.53 21.50 8.08
C GLU A 58 -43.64 22.23 9.43
N ASN A 59 -43.68 21.49 10.55
CA ASN A 59 -43.78 22.05 11.90
C ASN A 59 -42.57 22.90 12.31
N ILE A 60 -41.41 22.68 11.71
CA ILE A 60 -40.19 23.48 11.96
C ILE A 60 -39.98 24.59 10.92
N GLY A 61 -40.98 24.84 10.08
CA GLY A 61 -40.93 25.89 9.05
C GLY A 61 -40.16 25.52 7.78
N LEU A 62 -39.69 24.27 7.68
CA LEU A 62 -38.92 23.78 6.55
C LEU A 62 -39.86 23.12 5.53
N THR A 63 -40.29 23.89 4.52
CA THR A 63 -41.25 23.44 3.50
C THR A 63 -40.61 23.34 2.12
N ALA A 64 -40.46 24.45 1.40
CA ALA A 64 -40.02 24.46 0.01
C ALA A 64 -38.57 23.98 -0.22
N LYS A 65 -37.72 23.99 0.81
CA LYS A 65 -36.30 23.59 0.76
C LYS A 65 -36.02 22.25 1.45
N SER A 66 -37.00 21.35 1.54
CA SER A 66 -36.82 20.04 2.19
C SER A 66 -37.33 18.89 1.34
N LEU A 67 -36.63 17.77 1.44
CA LEU A 67 -36.90 16.57 0.65
C LEU A 67 -37.02 15.34 1.55
N VAL A 68 -38.15 14.64 1.44
CA VAL A 68 -38.28 13.27 1.92
C VAL A 68 -37.96 12.33 0.75
N LEU A 69 -36.89 11.55 0.89
CA LEU A 69 -36.39 10.66 -0.15
C LEU A 69 -36.50 9.20 0.28
N CYS A 70 -37.28 8.41 -0.44
CA CYS A 70 -37.45 6.98 -0.20
C CYS A 70 -36.58 6.19 -1.18
N VAL A 71 -35.69 5.33 -0.69
CA VAL A 71 -34.88 4.45 -1.54
C VAL A 71 -35.10 3.01 -1.13
N GLY A 72 -35.40 2.12 -2.09
CA GLY A 72 -35.71 0.74 -1.73
C GLY A 72 -35.33 -0.31 -2.75
N ALA A 73 -35.48 -1.56 -2.33
CA ALA A 73 -35.25 -2.72 -3.19
C ALA A 73 -36.40 -2.91 -4.21
N PRO A 74 -36.17 -3.60 -5.35
CA PRO A 74 -37.21 -3.84 -6.35
C PRO A 74 -38.53 -4.41 -5.81
N ALA A 75 -38.48 -5.19 -4.73
CA ALA A 75 -39.66 -5.79 -4.09
C ALA A 75 -40.60 -4.76 -3.43
N GLY A 76 -40.16 -3.52 -3.22
CA GLY A 76 -40.93 -2.45 -2.59
C GLY A 76 -41.73 -1.55 -3.54
N GLU A 77 -41.78 -1.85 -4.84
CA GLU A 77 -42.41 -1.02 -5.87
C GLU A 77 -43.81 -0.52 -5.50
N LYS A 78 -44.72 -1.44 -5.14
CA LYS A 78 -46.10 -1.09 -4.75
C LYS A 78 -46.18 -0.18 -3.52
N THR A 79 -45.28 -0.37 -2.57
CA THR A 79 -45.22 0.43 -1.33
C THR A 79 -44.72 1.84 -1.62
N LEU A 80 -43.75 1.98 -2.53
CA LEU A 80 -43.28 3.27 -3.00
C LEU A 80 -44.38 4.03 -3.75
N GLU A 81 -45.08 3.36 -4.68
CA GLU A 81 -46.21 3.95 -5.41
C GLU A 81 -47.29 4.46 -4.44
N ALA A 82 -47.66 3.66 -3.44
CA ALA A 82 -48.63 4.06 -2.43
C ALA A 82 -48.16 5.26 -1.59
N ALA A 83 -46.89 5.29 -1.21
CA ALA A 83 -46.31 6.40 -0.43
C ALA A 83 -46.29 7.70 -1.24
N LEU A 84 -45.92 7.64 -2.52
CA LEU A 84 -45.91 8.79 -3.44
C LEU A 84 -47.33 9.25 -3.79
N ALA A 85 -48.27 8.34 -4.04
CA ALA A 85 -49.66 8.70 -4.35
C ALA A 85 -50.34 9.42 -3.17
N ARG A 86 -50.04 9.00 -1.93
CA ARG A 86 -50.61 9.61 -0.71
C ARG A 86 -49.97 10.96 -0.37
N ASN A 87 -48.68 11.14 -0.64
CA ASN A 87 -47.89 12.27 -0.12
C ASN A 87 -47.27 13.18 -1.20
N GLY A 88 -47.49 12.91 -2.49
CA GLY A 88 -46.80 13.55 -3.62
C GLY A 88 -47.49 14.74 -4.27
N GLY A 89 -48.31 15.50 -3.54
CA GLY A 89 -49.04 16.68 -4.06
C GLY A 89 -48.16 17.90 -4.37
N GLU A 90 -48.71 18.89 -5.09
CA GLU A 90 -48.05 20.17 -5.37
C GLU A 90 -48.23 21.16 -4.19
N GLY A 91 -47.10 21.70 -3.69
CA GLY A 91 -47.03 22.66 -2.57
C GLY A 91 -46.60 22.03 -1.23
N GLY A 92 -45.51 22.52 -0.65
CA GLY A 92 -44.95 22.03 0.63
C GLY A 92 -43.64 21.26 0.49
N VAL A 93 -43.34 20.37 1.45
CA VAL A 93 -42.14 19.50 1.46
C VAL A 93 -42.21 18.49 0.31
N ALA A 94 -41.14 18.39 -0.48
CA ALA A 94 -41.10 17.46 -1.59
C ALA A 94 -40.94 16.01 -1.12
N VAL A 95 -41.68 15.10 -1.75
CA VAL A 95 -41.56 13.65 -1.53
C VAL A 95 -41.18 12.97 -2.85
N ARG A 96 -40.07 12.22 -2.84
CA ARG A 96 -39.57 11.47 -4.01
C ARG A 96 -39.08 10.09 -3.57
N GLY A 97 -38.91 9.19 -4.54
CA GLY A 97 -38.23 7.94 -4.27
C GLY A 97 -38.00 7.10 -5.51
N PHE A 98 -37.10 6.13 -5.39
CA PHE A 98 -36.69 5.24 -6.48
C PHE A 98 -36.23 3.88 -5.95
N LEU A 99 -36.13 2.91 -6.86
CA LEU A 99 -35.72 1.55 -6.55
C LEU A 99 -34.31 1.25 -7.09
N LEU A 100 -33.53 0.51 -6.29
CA LEU A 100 -32.20 0.03 -6.67
C LEU A 100 -32.28 -1.20 -7.60
N GLY A 101 -31.19 -1.50 -8.31
CA GLY A 101 -31.09 -2.66 -9.21
C GLY A 101 -31.00 -4.00 -8.46
N ARG A 102 -31.26 -5.11 -9.16
CA ARG A 102 -31.01 -6.48 -8.63
C ARG A 102 -29.54 -6.62 -8.25
N GLY A 103 -29.26 -7.10 -7.04
CA GLY A 103 -27.91 -7.17 -6.47
C GLY A 103 -27.54 -6.02 -5.52
N LEU A 104 -28.36 -4.96 -5.42
CA LEU A 104 -28.20 -3.82 -4.50
C LEU A 104 -29.36 -3.76 -3.49
N GLU A 105 -29.76 -4.92 -2.95
CA GLU A 105 -31.02 -5.07 -2.19
C GLU A 105 -30.86 -4.80 -0.68
N GLY A 106 -29.65 -4.49 -0.23
CA GLY A 106 -29.31 -4.21 1.17
C GLY A 106 -29.71 -2.80 1.63
N ARG A 107 -30.05 -2.66 2.92
CA ARG A 107 -30.30 -1.37 3.58
C ARG A 107 -29.10 -0.42 3.47
N GLY A 108 -27.88 -0.94 3.55
CA GLY A 108 -26.64 -0.17 3.42
C GLY A 108 -26.49 0.47 2.05
N TRP A 109 -26.85 -0.24 0.97
CA TRP A 109 -26.88 0.32 -0.39
C TRP A 109 -27.94 1.40 -0.56
N ALA A 110 -29.12 1.24 0.08
CA ALA A 110 -30.13 2.28 0.11
C ALA A 110 -29.65 3.52 0.89
N ILE A 111 -28.99 3.33 2.04
CA ILE A 111 -28.37 4.41 2.80
C ILE A 111 -27.27 5.10 1.99
N ARG A 112 -26.40 4.35 1.32
CA ARG A 112 -25.38 4.89 0.41
C ARG A 112 -26.01 5.80 -0.65
N ALA A 113 -27.06 5.32 -1.32
CA ALA A 113 -27.79 6.10 -2.32
C ALA A 113 -28.40 7.39 -1.73
N LEU A 114 -28.93 7.32 -0.50
CA LEU A 114 -29.44 8.49 0.23
C LEU A 114 -28.30 9.48 0.56
N MET A 115 -27.13 8.99 0.95
CA MET A 115 -25.97 9.83 1.22
C MET A 115 -25.41 10.47 -0.05
N GLU A 116 -25.40 9.76 -1.19
CA GLU A 116 -25.05 10.35 -2.49
C GLU A 116 -26.04 11.44 -2.91
N ALA A 117 -27.33 11.24 -2.66
CA ALA A 117 -28.33 12.28 -2.88
C ALA A 117 -28.07 13.49 -1.97
N ALA A 118 -27.84 13.27 -0.68
CA ALA A 118 -27.53 14.34 0.29
C ALA A 118 -26.26 15.10 -0.07
N SER A 119 -25.20 14.40 -0.47
CA SER A 119 -23.95 14.98 -0.96
C SER A 119 -24.17 15.85 -2.20
N LYS A 120 -24.97 15.38 -3.17
CA LYS A 120 -25.29 16.14 -4.38
C LYS A 120 -25.94 17.50 -4.07
N PHE A 121 -26.78 17.57 -3.05
CA PHE A 121 -27.46 18.80 -2.65
C PHE A 121 -26.75 19.59 -1.55
N GLY A 122 -25.63 19.09 -1.03
CA GLY A 122 -24.93 19.69 0.11
C GLY A 122 -25.77 19.76 1.39
N ALA A 123 -26.65 18.78 1.60
CA ALA A 123 -27.61 18.80 2.69
C ALA A 123 -27.25 17.77 3.79
N PRO A 124 -27.53 18.06 5.08
CA PRO A 124 -27.52 17.05 6.13
C PRO A 124 -28.61 16.00 5.87
N LEU A 125 -28.37 14.77 6.35
CA LEU A 125 -29.23 13.62 6.12
C LEU A 125 -29.78 13.07 7.45
N ILE A 126 -31.10 13.05 7.59
CA ILE A 126 -31.78 12.32 8.65
C ILE A 126 -32.22 10.97 8.10
N LEU A 127 -31.67 9.88 8.63
CA LEU A 127 -32.05 8.52 8.27
C LEU A 127 -33.12 7.99 9.23
N LEU A 128 -34.24 7.56 8.69
CA LEU A 128 -35.34 6.94 9.45
C LEU A 128 -35.49 5.46 9.11
N ARG A 129 -36.20 4.71 9.95
CA ARG A 129 -36.61 3.33 9.64
C ARG A 129 -37.98 3.30 8.98
N PRO A 130 -38.21 2.36 8.04
CA PRO A 130 -39.49 2.25 7.34
C PRO A 130 -40.57 1.58 8.20
N ASP A 131 -40.20 0.85 9.26
CA ASP A 131 -41.10 0.08 10.13
C ASP A 131 -41.55 0.84 11.38
N LEU A 132 -41.31 2.16 11.43
CA LEU A 132 -41.77 3.02 12.49
C LEU A 132 -43.29 3.12 12.51
N ARG A 133 -43.90 2.97 13.70
CA ARG A 133 -45.33 3.25 13.90
C ARG A 133 -45.52 4.74 14.18
N PRO A 134 -46.21 5.49 13.30
CA PRO A 134 -46.48 6.90 13.56
C PRO A 134 -47.60 7.08 14.60
N GLN A 135 -47.56 8.22 15.29
CA GLN A 135 -48.58 8.58 16.28
C GLN A 135 -49.85 9.11 15.59
N PRO A 136 -51.06 8.83 16.11
CA PRO A 136 -52.29 9.46 15.64
C PRO A 136 -52.25 10.99 15.83
N ASP A 137 -52.85 11.74 14.91
CA ASP A 137 -52.86 13.22 14.93
C ASP A 137 -53.60 13.83 16.15
N ASP A 138 -54.47 13.05 16.81
CA ASP A 138 -55.30 13.46 17.97
C ASP A 138 -54.76 12.95 19.33
N ALA A 139 -53.56 12.36 19.36
CA ALA A 139 -52.94 11.99 20.62
C ALA A 139 -52.37 13.24 21.28
N ASP A 140 -52.92 13.64 22.43
CA ASP A 140 -52.23 14.53 23.39
C ASP A 140 -50.78 14.03 23.60
N GLU A 141 -49.87 14.88 24.10
CA GLU A 141 -48.40 14.71 24.18
C GLU A 141 -47.86 13.39 24.83
N GLU A 142 -48.71 12.40 25.11
CA GLU A 142 -48.47 11.09 25.74
C GLU A 142 -48.38 9.89 24.75
N GLY A 143 -47.96 10.09 23.50
CA GLY A 143 -47.93 9.04 22.47
C GLY A 143 -46.68 8.13 22.46
N ARG A 144 -46.86 6.82 22.24
CA ARG A 144 -45.79 5.86 21.85
C ARG A 144 -45.66 5.80 20.32
N GLY A 145 -44.47 6.04 19.75
CA GLY A 145 -44.23 5.94 18.30
C GLY A 145 -43.52 7.14 17.67
N PHE A 146 -43.33 7.12 16.35
CA PHE A 146 -42.67 8.18 15.59
C PHE A 146 -43.51 9.46 15.61
N SER A 147 -42.94 10.52 16.19
CA SER A 147 -43.54 11.85 16.31
C SER A 147 -42.87 12.84 15.36
N PRO A 148 -43.61 13.81 14.79
CA PRO A 148 -43.04 14.92 14.01
C PRO A 148 -41.89 15.66 14.72
N HIS A 149 -41.89 15.73 16.06
CA HIS A 149 -40.86 16.43 16.83
C HIS A 149 -39.47 15.76 16.76
N TRP A 150 -39.38 14.47 16.41
CA TRP A 150 -38.10 13.77 16.28
C TRP A 150 -37.21 14.38 15.19
N ILE A 151 -37.82 14.86 14.10
CA ILE A 151 -37.11 15.53 13.01
C ILE A 151 -36.40 16.78 13.52
N ARG A 152 -37.10 17.61 14.31
CA ARG A 152 -36.53 18.83 14.91
C ARG A 152 -35.30 18.52 15.76
N ARG A 153 -35.41 17.53 16.64
CA ARG A 153 -34.35 17.16 17.60
C ARG A 153 -33.11 16.58 16.94
N LEU A 154 -33.31 15.71 15.95
CA LEU A 154 -32.22 15.14 15.17
C LEU A 154 -31.53 16.22 14.34
N LEU A 155 -32.28 17.17 13.80
CA LEU A 155 -31.71 18.28 13.03
C LEU A 155 -30.97 19.29 13.92
N SER A 156 -31.51 19.62 15.11
CA SER A 156 -30.86 20.55 16.05
C SER A 156 -29.54 19.99 16.57
N ALA A 157 -29.42 18.68 16.75
CA ALA A 157 -28.15 18.07 17.13
C ALA A 157 -27.04 18.33 16.08
N ILE A 158 -27.39 18.30 14.79
CA ILE A 158 -26.44 18.57 13.71
C ILE A 158 -26.20 20.08 13.51
N ARG A 159 -27.25 20.89 13.58
CA ARG A 159 -27.17 22.34 13.26
C ARG A 159 -26.78 23.22 14.43
N ASP A 160 -27.40 22.99 15.59
CA ASP A 160 -27.31 23.88 16.75
C ASP A 160 -26.22 23.42 17.72
N ASP A 161 -26.05 22.10 17.89
CA ASP A 161 -25.03 21.51 18.77
C ASP A 161 -23.73 21.13 18.03
N GLU A 162 -23.64 21.45 16.73
CA GLU A 162 -22.46 21.21 15.86
C GLU A 162 -21.93 19.76 15.89
N GLN A 163 -22.83 18.78 15.94
CA GLN A 163 -22.47 17.37 15.91
C GLN A 163 -22.43 16.82 14.49
N ASP A 164 -21.55 15.85 14.23
CA ASP A 164 -21.41 15.22 12.92
C ASP A 164 -22.23 13.93 12.79
N LEU A 165 -22.37 13.19 13.89
CA LEU A 165 -23.20 11.99 14.01
C LEU A 165 -24.14 12.08 15.22
N ALA A 166 -25.45 12.10 14.97
CA ALA A 166 -26.47 12.06 16.01
C ALA A 166 -27.17 10.69 16.05
N LEU A 167 -27.09 10.01 17.19
CA LEU A 167 -27.64 8.69 17.43
C LEU A 167 -28.97 8.78 18.19
N ALA A 168 -30.06 8.26 17.65
CA ALA A 168 -31.33 8.25 18.38
C ALA A 168 -31.27 7.35 19.62
N GLN A 169 -31.63 7.87 20.78
CA GLN A 169 -31.70 7.14 22.05
C GLN A 169 -33.15 6.97 22.49
N PHE A 170 -33.54 5.77 22.90
CA PHE A 170 -34.92 5.47 23.28
C PHE A 170 -35.04 4.83 24.67
N ASN A 171 -36.16 5.09 25.33
CA ASN A 171 -36.62 4.31 26.48
C ASN A 171 -37.13 2.97 25.95
N ARG A 172 -36.41 1.88 26.25
CA ARG A 172 -36.68 0.54 25.73
C ARG A 172 -36.84 -0.47 26.85
N HIS A 173 -37.61 -1.52 26.58
CA HIS A 173 -37.61 -2.69 27.44
C HIS A 173 -36.25 -3.40 27.35
N PRO A 174 -35.65 -3.88 28.46
CA PRO A 174 -34.30 -4.47 28.46
C PRO A 174 -34.10 -5.62 27.46
N PHE A 175 -35.17 -6.36 27.16
CA PHE A 175 -35.13 -7.50 26.23
C PHE A 175 -35.35 -7.15 24.75
N ALA A 176 -35.60 -5.89 24.41
CA ALA A 176 -36.02 -5.50 23.05
C ALA A 176 -34.90 -5.58 22.00
N HIS A 177 -33.66 -5.28 22.38
CA HIS A 177 -32.51 -5.20 21.47
C HIS A 177 -31.29 -5.92 22.06
N PRO A 178 -31.34 -7.26 22.19
CA PRO A 178 -30.29 -8.02 22.88
C PRO A 178 -28.96 -8.00 22.14
N VAL A 179 -28.95 -7.97 20.80
CA VAL A 179 -27.70 -7.88 20.01
C VAL A 179 -26.99 -6.55 20.27
N GLU A 180 -27.75 -5.46 20.41
CA GLU A 180 -27.19 -4.15 20.74
C GLU A 180 -26.59 -4.15 22.15
N SER A 181 -27.37 -4.63 23.13
CA SER A 181 -27.05 -4.50 24.56
C SER A 181 -25.99 -5.50 25.03
N LEU A 182 -26.03 -6.74 24.54
CA LEU A 182 -25.15 -7.83 25.00
C LEU A 182 -23.90 -8.03 24.13
N LEU A 183 -23.84 -7.43 22.94
CA LEU A 183 -22.73 -7.61 21.99
C LEU A 183 -22.14 -6.27 21.53
N ALA A 184 -22.93 -5.42 20.87
CA ALA A 184 -22.39 -4.19 20.25
C ALA A 184 -21.87 -3.18 21.27
N PHE A 185 -22.66 -2.90 22.32
CA PHE A 185 -22.27 -1.98 23.39
C PHE A 185 -21.00 -2.46 24.15
N PRO A 186 -20.90 -3.73 24.57
CA PRO A 186 -19.68 -4.26 25.17
C PRO A 186 -18.44 -4.20 24.27
N ILE A 187 -18.54 -4.57 22.98
CA ILE A 187 -17.38 -4.51 22.06
C ILE A 187 -16.89 -3.06 21.87
N LEU A 188 -17.78 -2.10 21.66
CA LEU A 188 -17.39 -0.69 21.47
C LEU A 188 -16.75 -0.11 22.74
N SER A 189 -17.27 -0.48 23.91
CA SER A 189 -16.74 -0.03 25.19
C SER A 189 -15.37 -0.67 25.48
N GLY A 190 -15.28 -2.01 25.37
CA GLY A 190 -14.10 -2.78 25.75
C GLY A 190 -12.95 -2.72 24.73
N VAL A 191 -13.24 -2.69 23.43
CA VAL A 191 -12.19 -2.65 22.39
C VAL A 191 -11.84 -1.21 22.01
N PHE A 192 -12.85 -0.41 21.65
CA PHE A 192 -12.64 0.95 21.14
C PHE A 192 -12.56 2.02 22.24
N GLY A 193 -12.87 1.69 23.50
CA GLY A 193 -12.90 2.66 24.59
C GLY A 193 -14.03 3.70 24.42
N PHE A 194 -15.15 3.31 23.80
CA PHE A 194 -16.28 4.19 23.54
C PHE A 194 -17.59 3.60 24.06
N SER A 195 -18.06 4.13 25.19
CA SER A 195 -19.25 3.67 25.91
C SER A 195 -20.52 4.33 25.37
N VAL A 196 -21.08 3.72 24.33
CA VAL A 196 -22.36 4.13 23.73
C VAL A 196 -23.41 3.04 23.97
N ARG A 197 -24.45 3.33 24.76
CA ARG A 197 -25.46 2.33 25.16
C ARG A 197 -26.31 1.80 23.99
N GLN A 198 -26.59 2.65 23.00
CA GLN A 198 -27.44 2.31 21.83
C GLN A 198 -26.69 2.60 20.53
N PRO A 199 -25.67 1.78 20.16
CA PRO A 199 -24.85 2.01 18.98
C PRO A 199 -25.53 1.64 17.66
N THR A 200 -26.67 0.95 17.70
CA THR A 200 -27.38 0.48 16.50
C THR A 200 -28.84 0.94 16.47
N PRO A 201 -29.10 2.25 16.59
CA PRO A 201 -30.46 2.76 16.75
C PRO A 201 -31.28 2.62 15.47
N GLY A 202 -30.63 2.45 14.31
CA GLY A 202 -31.24 2.46 13.00
C GLY A 202 -31.79 3.83 12.56
N ILE A 203 -31.68 4.85 13.40
CA ILE A 203 -32.12 6.23 13.16
C ILE A 203 -30.94 7.15 13.47
N PHE A 204 -30.56 7.94 12.48
CA PHE A 204 -29.35 8.77 12.52
C PHE A 204 -29.66 10.16 11.99
N ALA A 205 -28.89 11.16 12.42
CA ALA A 205 -28.65 12.35 11.62
C ALA A 205 -27.15 12.45 11.32
N LEU A 206 -26.84 12.83 10.09
CA LEU A 206 -25.48 12.91 9.56
C LEU A 206 -25.26 14.33 9.02
N SER A 207 -24.14 14.94 9.41
CA SER A 207 -23.67 16.19 8.80
C SER A 207 -23.20 15.96 7.36
N GLN A 208 -23.13 17.03 6.59
CA GLN A 208 -22.56 16.99 5.25
C GLN A 208 -21.08 16.54 5.26
N LYS A 209 -20.33 16.98 6.27
CA LYS A 209 -18.90 16.66 6.43
C LYS A 209 -18.69 15.15 6.58
N LEU A 210 -19.40 14.52 7.52
CA LEU A 210 -19.33 13.08 7.72
C LEU A 210 -19.84 12.30 6.50
N ILE A 211 -20.87 12.80 5.81
CA ILE A 211 -21.35 12.18 4.57
C ILE A 211 -20.24 12.12 3.55
N LEU A 212 -19.59 13.25 3.24
CA LEU A 212 -18.54 13.31 2.22
C LEU A 212 -17.37 12.37 2.53
N ASP A 213 -16.95 12.32 3.79
CA ASP A 213 -15.90 11.41 4.27
C ASP A 213 -16.31 9.93 4.14
N CYS A 214 -17.54 9.58 4.53
CA CYS A 214 -18.08 8.25 4.30
C CYS A 214 -18.16 7.90 2.80
N LEU A 215 -18.37 8.90 1.93
CA LEU A 215 -18.43 8.67 0.49
C LEU A 215 -17.07 8.53 -0.18
N SER A 216 -16.05 9.22 0.33
CA SER A 216 -14.66 9.17 -0.16
C SER A 216 -13.95 7.86 0.21
N ALA A 217 -14.44 7.15 1.24
CA ALA A 217 -13.97 5.82 1.64
C ALA A 217 -14.22 4.74 0.55
N LYS A 218 -13.43 4.79 -0.52
CA LYS A 218 -13.57 4.03 -1.78
C LYS A 218 -13.45 2.51 -1.65
N GLU A 219 -13.07 1.94 -0.52
CA GLU A 219 -12.91 0.48 -0.34
C GLU A 219 -14.08 -0.19 0.39
N LYS A 220 -15.03 0.58 0.95
CA LYS A 220 -15.77 0.12 2.15
C LYS A 220 -17.28 -0.10 1.98
N TRP A 221 -17.82 0.03 0.76
CA TRP A 221 -19.24 -0.19 0.48
C TRP A 221 -19.56 -1.57 -0.13
N SER A 222 -18.54 -2.31 -0.57
CA SER A 222 -18.65 -3.72 -0.98
C SER A 222 -18.59 -4.64 0.24
N GLY A 223 -19.55 -5.56 0.38
CA GLY A 223 -19.66 -6.47 1.53
C GLY A 223 -20.84 -6.16 2.45
N GLU A 224 -20.68 -6.37 3.76
CA GLU A 224 -21.76 -6.26 4.77
C GLU A 224 -22.15 -4.82 5.14
N ALA A 225 -21.27 -3.83 4.93
CA ALA A 225 -21.61 -2.41 5.07
C ALA A 225 -22.69 -1.98 4.06
N GLY A 226 -22.69 -2.56 2.85
CA GLY A 226 -23.75 -2.40 1.85
C GLY A 226 -25.03 -3.19 2.17
N SER A 227 -25.00 -4.14 3.12
CA SER A 227 -26.14 -4.98 3.50
C SER A 227 -26.94 -4.35 4.65
N TYR A 228 -26.68 -4.65 5.91
CA TYR A 228 -27.37 -4.14 7.10
C TYR A 228 -26.39 -3.81 8.24
N GLY A 229 -25.09 -4.04 8.06
CA GLY A 229 -24.05 -3.75 9.03
C GLY A 229 -23.63 -2.27 9.11
N PHE A 230 -24.38 -1.36 8.50
CA PHE A 230 -24.06 0.07 8.44
C PHE A 230 -23.97 0.73 9.81
N ASP A 231 -24.89 0.39 10.72
CA ASP A 231 -25.01 1.03 12.04
C ASP A 231 -23.71 0.95 12.88
N PRO A 232 -23.13 -0.23 13.19
CA PRO A 232 -21.85 -0.28 13.89
C PRO A 232 -20.68 0.29 13.06
N TRP A 233 -20.75 0.17 11.72
CA TRP A 233 -19.73 0.70 10.83
C TRP A 233 -19.62 2.23 10.95
N ILE A 234 -20.72 2.97 10.84
CA ILE A 234 -20.71 4.44 10.89
C ILE A 234 -20.25 4.95 12.26
N VAL A 235 -20.60 4.28 13.34
CA VAL A 235 -20.16 4.64 14.70
C VAL A 235 -18.66 4.44 14.86
N THR A 236 -18.13 3.28 14.47
CA THR A 236 -16.68 3.02 14.55
C THR A 236 -15.88 3.94 13.62
N HIS A 237 -16.40 4.23 12.42
CA HIS A 237 -15.78 5.12 11.45
C HIS A 237 -15.73 6.56 11.98
N ALA A 238 -16.86 7.11 12.42
CA ALA A 238 -16.93 8.45 13.01
C ALA A 238 -15.99 8.59 14.21
N LEU A 239 -15.94 7.57 15.08
CA LEU A 239 -15.06 7.56 16.25
C LEU A 239 -13.57 7.58 15.87
N VAL A 240 -13.18 6.74 14.91
CA VAL A 240 -11.77 6.59 14.52
C VAL A 240 -11.26 7.83 13.79
N GLU A 241 -12.07 8.39 12.88
CA GLU A 241 -11.74 9.60 12.11
C GLU A 241 -11.94 10.89 12.92
N GLY A 242 -12.39 10.81 14.18
CA GLY A 242 -12.46 11.94 15.10
C GLY A 242 -13.68 12.85 14.92
N PHE A 243 -14.77 12.35 14.33
CA PHE A 243 -16.02 13.09 14.21
C PHE A 243 -16.79 13.12 15.55
N PRO A 244 -17.33 14.28 15.99
CA PRO A 244 -18.17 14.39 17.18
C PRO A 244 -19.46 13.56 17.06
N ILE A 245 -19.70 12.72 18.07
CA ILE A 245 -20.85 11.83 18.18
C ILE A 245 -21.69 12.23 19.40
N CYS A 246 -22.99 12.39 19.19
CA CYS A 246 -23.94 12.61 20.29
C CYS A 246 -25.10 11.60 20.28
N GLY A 247 -25.73 11.45 21.44
CA GLY A 247 -27.02 10.78 21.61
C GLY A 247 -28.15 11.79 21.65
N VAL A 248 -29.27 11.49 20.98
CA VAL A 248 -30.48 12.32 20.95
C VAL A 248 -31.63 11.53 21.56
N PRO A 249 -32.06 11.82 22.79
CA PRO A 249 -33.20 11.15 23.41
C PRO A 249 -34.49 11.39 22.63
N LEU A 250 -35.19 10.38 22.14
CA LEU A 250 -36.44 10.53 21.37
C LEU A 250 -37.67 9.95 22.08
N GLY A 251 -37.52 9.42 23.29
CA GLY A 251 -38.61 8.83 24.08
C GLY A 251 -38.81 7.34 23.76
N ALA A 252 -40.06 6.87 23.65
CA ALA A 252 -40.37 5.46 23.43
C ALA A 252 -40.77 5.16 21.96
N ALA A 253 -40.04 4.25 21.32
CA ALA A 253 -40.35 3.76 19.97
C ALA A 253 -41.03 2.38 20.02
N SER A 254 -42.01 2.15 19.13
CA SER A 254 -42.67 0.85 18.95
C SER A 254 -42.26 0.23 17.61
N PHE A 255 -41.54 -0.89 17.65
CA PHE A 255 -41.07 -1.63 16.48
C PHE A 255 -41.78 -2.99 16.34
N ARG A 256 -41.83 -3.58 15.14
CA ARG A 256 -42.33 -4.95 14.92
C ARG A 256 -41.16 -5.93 15.03
N HIS A 257 -41.10 -6.74 16.09
CA HIS A 257 -40.06 -7.78 16.22
C HIS A 257 -40.65 -9.17 16.43
N GLY A 258 -40.02 -10.16 15.81
CA GLY A 258 -40.23 -11.58 16.06
C GLY A 258 -38.88 -12.30 16.11
N ILE A 259 -38.80 -13.39 16.87
CA ILE A 259 -37.56 -14.15 17.11
C ILE A 259 -36.87 -14.62 15.82
N HIS A 260 -37.64 -14.89 14.75
CA HIS A 260 -37.14 -15.30 13.43
C HIS A 260 -36.24 -14.25 12.74
N ARG A 261 -36.25 -12.99 13.19
CA ARG A 261 -35.35 -11.93 12.70
C ARG A 261 -34.05 -11.77 13.50
N LEU A 262 -33.90 -12.48 14.63
CA LEU A 262 -32.76 -12.31 15.54
C LEU A 262 -31.44 -12.78 14.91
N LYS A 263 -31.41 -13.96 14.28
CA LYS A 263 -30.18 -14.52 13.68
C LYS A 263 -29.62 -13.65 12.53
N PRO A 264 -30.42 -13.20 11.55
CA PRO A 264 -29.91 -12.31 10.50
C PRO A 264 -29.34 -10.99 11.04
N VAL A 265 -30.02 -10.35 12.00
CA VAL A 265 -29.57 -9.10 12.61
C VAL A 265 -28.29 -9.31 13.41
N PHE A 266 -28.23 -10.40 14.18
CA PHE A 266 -27.02 -10.79 14.91
C PHE A 266 -25.84 -10.94 13.96
N ARG A 267 -25.96 -11.77 12.93
CA ARG A 267 -24.88 -12.05 11.98
C ARG A 267 -24.33 -10.77 11.35
N GLN A 268 -25.21 -9.85 10.95
CA GLN A 268 -24.83 -8.59 10.31
C GLN A 268 -24.08 -7.63 11.25
N ILE A 269 -24.58 -7.46 12.48
CA ILE A 269 -23.94 -6.60 13.47
C ILE A 269 -22.61 -7.20 13.91
N THR A 270 -22.59 -8.50 14.23
CA THR A 270 -21.37 -9.22 14.63
C THR A 270 -20.30 -9.12 13.55
N HIS A 271 -20.64 -9.43 12.29
CA HIS A 271 -19.66 -9.36 11.20
C HIS A 271 -19.08 -7.94 11.04
N SER A 272 -19.93 -6.92 11.03
CA SER A 272 -19.49 -5.52 10.88
C SER A 272 -18.59 -5.07 12.05
N LEU A 273 -18.90 -5.49 13.28
CA LEU A 273 -18.07 -5.20 14.45
C LEU A 273 -16.73 -5.94 14.42
N LEU A 274 -16.71 -7.25 14.12
CA LEU A 274 -15.48 -8.03 14.01
C LEU A 274 -14.57 -7.45 12.92
N GLU A 275 -15.13 -7.07 11.78
CA GLU A 275 -14.41 -6.42 10.70
C GLU A 275 -13.86 -5.05 11.14
N ALA A 276 -14.64 -4.25 11.86
CA ALA A 276 -14.17 -2.97 12.41
C ALA A 276 -13.01 -3.16 13.40
N VAL A 277 -13.05 -4.17 14.27
CA VAL A 277 -11.95 -4.50 15.19
C VAL A 277 -10.69 -4.84 14.41
N VAL A 278 -10.77 -5.68 13.37
CA VAL A 278 -9.59 -6.01 12.53
C VAL A 278 -9.06 -4.78 11.78
N ARG A 279 -9.97 -4.00 11.20
CA ARG A 279 -9.64 -2.84 10.35
C ARG A 279 -8.94 -1.75 11.14
N HIS A 280 -9.48 -1.40 12.30
CA HIS A 280 -9.01 -0.28 13.11
C HIS A 280 -8.02 -0.70 14.20
N ARG A 281 -7.35 -1.86 14.04
CA ARG A 281 -6.44 -2.42 15.05
C ARG A 281 -5.33 -1.51 15.50
N LYS A 282 -4.66 -0.79 14.58
CA LYS A 282 -3.60 0.17 14.94
C LYS A 282 -4.14 1.21 15.92
N TRP A 283 -5.30 1.78 15.58
CA TRP A 283 -5.94 2.82 16.37
C TRP A 283 -6.29 2.37 17.79
N TRP A 284 -6.93 1.21 17.98
CA TRP A 284 -7.32 0.78 19.34
C TRP A 284 -6.20 0.10 20.13
N LEU A 285 -5.18 -0.46 19.47
CA LEU A 285 -3.98 -0.99 20.14
C LEU A 285 -3.17 0.13 20.80
N GLU A 286 -3.04 1.28 20.13
CA GLU A 286 -2.21 2.42 20.55
C GLU A 286 -2.94 3.37 21.52
N ARG A 287 -4.26 3.27 21.64
CA ARG A 287 -5.08 4.18 22.45
C ARG A 287 -4.94 3.89 23.95
N SER A 288 -5.03 4.95 24.75
CA SER A 288 -5.07 4.85 26.22
C SER A 288 -6.29 4.07 26.73
N ASP A 289 -6.21 3.62 27.99
CA ASP A 289 -7.31 2.93 28.68
C ASP A 289 -8.50 3.82 29.03
N ALA A 290 -8.42 5.12 28.75
CA ALA A 290 -9.54 6.03 28.94
C ALA A 290 -10.76 5.62 28.11
N ILE A 291 -11.91 5.60 28.76
CA ILE A 291 -13.22 5.37 28.13
C ILE A 291 -13.90 6.72 27.94
N SER A 292 -14.41 6.93 26.74
CA SER A 292 -15.20 8.11 26.37
C SER A 292 -16.65 7.72 26.13
N ALA A 293 -17.58 8.64 26.33
CA ALA A 293 -19.01 8.44 26.06
C ALA A 293 -19.52 9.60 25.18
N PRO A 294 -20.51 9.37 24.31
CA PRO A 294 -21.10 10.45 23.52
C PRO A 294 -21.79 11.47 24.41
N GLN A 295 -21.73 12.75 24.02
CA GLN A 295 -22.54 13.79 24.64
C GLN A 295 -24.02 13.54 24.37
N VAL A 296 -24.91 14.09 25.20
CA VAL A 296 -26.36 13.99 25.01
C VAL A 296 -26.91 15.35 24.60
N SER A 297 -27.59 15.39 23.45
CA SER A 297 -28.24 16.58 22.89
C SER A 297 -29.71 16.66 23.32
N GLY A 298 -29.99 17.62 24.22
CA GLY A 298 -31.33 17.88 24.78
C GLY A 298 -31.75 16.94 25.92
N THR A 299 -33.03 17.01 26.32
CA THR A 299 -33.59 16.27 27.46
C THR A 299 -34.41 15.05 27.04
N ALA A 300 -34.40 14.00 27.86
CA ALA A 300 -35.20 12.80 27.60
C ALA A 300 -36.69 13.04 27.89
N PRO A 301 -37.61 12.68 26.98
CA PRO A 301 -39.04 12.59 27.30
C PRO A 301 -39.29 11.40 28.24
N GLU A 302 -40.07 11.59 29.31
CA GLU A 302 -40.46 10.53 30.24
C GLU A 302 -41.64 9.71 29.68
N PHE A 303 -41.35 8.77 28.77
CA PHE A 303 -42.35 7.80 28.31
C PHE A 303 -41.97 6.37 28.71
N PRO A 304 -42.92 5.59 29.28
CA PRO A 304 -42.66 4.21 29.64
C PRO A 304 -42.50 3.34 28.37
N PRO A 305 -41.51 2.45 28.31
CA PRO A 305 -41.25 1.60 27.15
C PRO A 305 -42.44 0.68 26.84
N PRO A 306 -42.61 0.26 25.57
CA PRO A 306 -43.60 -0.77 25.23
C PRO A 306 -43.29 -2.10 25.93
N GLU A 307 -44.33 -2.85 26.32
CA GLU A 307 -44.15 -4.21 26.85
C GLU A 307 -43.53 -5.09 25.76
N TYR A 308 -42.54 -5.89 26.14
CA TYR A 308 -41.80 -6.75 25.22
C TYR A 308 -41.56 -8.12 25.86
N ARG A 309 -41.97 -9.19 25.18
CA ARG A 309 -41.87 -10.56 25.71
C ARG A 309 -41.21 -11.50 24.71
N HIS A 310 -40.17 -12.19 25.16
CA HIS A 310 -39.62 -13.38 24.51
C HIS A 310 -39.91 -14.61 25.38
N GLU A 311 -40.08 -15.78 24.75
CA GLU A 311 -40.14 -17.03 25.48
C GLU A 311 -38.73 -17.61 25.67
N ARG A 312 -38.22 -17.60 26.91
CA ARG A 312 -36.91 -18.20 27.27
C ARG A 312 -36.75 -19.63 26.75
N ARG A 313 -37.82 -20.42 26.74
CA ARG A 313 -37.83 -21.81 26.22
C ARG A 313 -37.57 -21.90 24.71
N GLU A 314 -37.93 -20.88 23.95
CA GLU A 314 -37.70 -20.84 22.51
C GLU A 314 -36.22 -20.53 22.22
N LEU A 315 -35.65 -19.54 22.92
CA LEU A 315 -34.20 -19.22 22.83
C LEU A 315 -33.33 -20.43 23.16
N LEU A 316 -33.65 -21.16 24.22
CA LEU A 316 -32.88 -22.34 24.64
C LEU A 316 -33.02 -23.53 23.67
N ARG A 317 -34.15 -23.64 22.96
CA ARG A 317 -34.31 -24.63 21.88
C ARG A 317 -33.43 -24.29 20.68
N HIS A 318 -33.39 -23.01 20.28
CA HIS A 318 -32.50 -22.54 19.22
C HIS A 318 -31.02 -22.67 19.61
N PHE A 319 -30.67 -22.37 20.86
CA PHE A 319 -29.33 -22.59 21.40
C PHE A 319 -28.88 -24.05 21.17
N LYS A 320 -29.69 -25.03 21.58
CA LYS A 320 -29.33 -26.45 21.42
C LYS A 320 -29.10 -26.83 19.95
N LEU A 321 -29.96 -26.35 19.05
CA LEU A 321 -29.85 -26.63 17.63
C LEU A 321 -28.54 -26.09 17.04
N GLU A 322 -28.23 -24.82 17.34
CA GLU A 322 -27.06 -24.12 16.82
C GLU A 322 -25.76 -24.60 17.49
N PHE A 323 -25.81 -24.93 18.79
CA PHE A 323 -24.65 -25.44 19.53
C PHE A 323 -24.19 -26.78 18.96
N ASN A 324 -25.12 -27.73 18.77
CA ASN A 324 -24.82 -29.05 18.22
C ASN A 324 -24.30 -29.01 16.77
N HIS A 325 -24.49 -27.91 16.04
CA HIS A 325 -23.99 -27.76 14.67
C HIS A 325 -22.46 -27.58 14.61
N PHE A 326 -21.89 -26.91 15.62
CA PHE A 326 -20.48 -26.48 15.64
C PHE A 326 -19.63 -27.19 16.71
N ASP A 327 -20.25 -27.97 17.60
CA ASP A 327 -19.61 -28.57 18.78
C ASP A 327 -18.39 -29.46 18.45
N ASP A 328 -18.54 -30.34 17.46
CA ASP A 328 -17.52 -31.28 17.03
C ASP A 328 -16.48 -30.70 16.06
N THR A 329 -16.65 -29.44 15.65
CA THR A 329 -15.79 -28.75 14.68
C THR A 329 -15.19 -27.48 15.28
N LEU A 330 -15.85 -26.35 15.09
CA LEU A 330 -15.37 -25.01 15.43
C LEU A 330 -15.14 -24.84 16.94
N PHE A 331 -16.04 -25.38 17.79
CA PHE A 331 -15.93 -25.18 19.24
C PHE A 331 -14.81 -25.99 19.87
N ARG A 332 -14.43 -27.11 19.25
CA ARG A 332 -13.27 -27.91 19.67
C ARG A 332 -11.95 -27.12 19.59
N GLU A 333 -11.84 -26.23 18.61
CA GLU A 333 -10.63 -25.42 18.40
C GLU A 333 -10.65 -24.12 19.22
N ILE A 334 -11.82 -23.47 19.35
CA ILE A 334 -11.91 -22.10 19.91
C ILE A 334 -12.26 -22.09 21.41
N VAL A 335 -13.12 -23.01 21.88
CA VAL A 335 -13.75 -22.97 23.20
C VAL A 335 -13.04 -23.92 24.17
N PRO A 336 -12.85 -23.58 25.46
CA PRO A 336 -12.22 -24.49 26.43
C PRO A 336 -12.99 -25.81 26.58
N ASN A 337 -12.27 -26.93 26.58
CA ASN A 337 -12.84 -28.28 26.67
C ASN A 337 -13.76 -28.47 27.88
N GLU A 338 -13.33 -28.04 29.08
CA GLU A 338 -14.13 -28.16 30.30
C GLU A 338 -15.45 -27.38 30.22
N PHE A 339 -15.40 -26.19 29.63
CA PHE A 339 -16.59 -25.35 29.44
C PHE A 339 -17.53 -25.98 28.41
N ARG A 340 -17.00 -26.46 27.28
CA ARG A 340 -17.77 -27.15 26.23
C ARG A 340 -18.49 -28.38 26.78
N GLU A 341 -17.79 -29.28 27.47
CA GLU A 341 -18.36 -30.49 28.09
C GLU A 341 -19.43 -30.17 29.15
N ARG A 342 -19.29 -29.05 29.86
CA ARG A 342 -20.33 -28.57 30.79
C ARG A 342 -21.58 -28.11 30.03
N MET A 343 -21.41 -27.33 28.97
CA MET A 343 -22.53 -26.85 28.15
C MET A 343 -23.26 -27.99 27.44
N GLU A 344 -22.53 -28.95 26.90
CA GLU A 344 -23.07 -30.17 26.28
C GLU A 344 -23.93 -30.97 27.28
N ARG A 345 -23.39 -31.27 28.47
CA ARG A 345 -24.13 -31.98 29.53
C ARG A 345 -25.42 -31.26 29.94
N ILE A 346 -25.38 -29.94 30.08
CA ILE A 346 -26.57 -29.15 30.45
C ILE A 346 -27.58 -29.14 29.29
N ALA A 347 -27.11 -29.00 28.05
CA ALA A 347 -27.95 -29.02 26.85
C ALA A 347 -28.71 -30.35 26.69
N ASP A 348 -28.13 -31.47 27.14
CA ASP A 348 -28.74 -32.79 27.09
C ASP A 348 -29.63 -33.16 28.27
N GLN A 349 -29.30 -32.69 29.49
CA GLN A 349 -30.04 -33.09 30.68
C GLN A 349 -31.19 -32.13 31.04
N SER A 350 -30.99 -30.81 30.91
CA SER A 350 -31.99 -29.83 31.33
C SER A 350 -31.71 -28.42 30.76
N LEU A 351 -32.31 -28.09 29.62
CA LEU A 351 -32.17 -26.76 29.00
C LEU A 351 -32.53 -25.61 29.95
N SER A 352 -33.47 -25.80 30.89
CA SER A 352 -33.85 -24.79 31.87
C SER A 352 -32.74 -24.43 32.88
N LYS A 353 -31.70 -25.27 33.01
CA LYS A 353 -30.54 -25.03 33.88
C LYS A 353 -29.40 -24.29 33.18
N ILE A 354 -29.54 -23.95 31.88
CA ILE A 354 -28.53 -23.14 31.19
C ILE A 354 -28.45 -21.78 31.87
N ASN A 355 -27.24 -21.48 32.34
CA ASN A 355 -26.83 -20.20 32.89
C ASN A 355 -25.41 -19.89 32.39
N LEU A 356 -25.29 -18.91 31.50
CA LEU A 356 -24.02 -18.42 30.99
C LEU A 356 -23.70 -17.09 31.68
N ALA A 357 -22.71 -17.12 32.58
CA ALA A 357 -22.30 -15.95 33.34
C ALA A 357 -21.70 -14.86 32.43
N ALA A 358 -21.67 -13.62 32.90
CA ALA A 358 -21.15 -12.48 32.14
C ALA A 358 -19.66 -12.66 31.80
N GLU A 359 -18.87 -13.15 32.75
CA GLU A 359 -17.43 -13.42 32.61
C GLU A 359 -17.15 -14.47 31.54
N GLU A 360 -17.95 -15.54 31.51
CA GLU A 360 -17.81 -16.61 30.52
C GLU A 360 -18.19 -16.13 29.12
N TRP A 361 -19.20 -15.28 29.00
CA TRP A 361 -19.56 -14.64 27.75
C TRP A 361 -18.45 -13.71 27.24
N VAL A 362 -17.84 -12.92 28.12
CA VAL A 362 -16.70 -12.05 27.79
C VAL A 362 -15.52 -12.87 27.25
N ASP A 363 -15.16 -13.96 27.94
CA ASP A 363 -14.05 -14.81 27.51
C ASP A 363 -14.31 -15.48 26.15
N ILE A 364 -15.51 -16.03 25.94
CA ILE A 364 -15.90 -16.66 24.68
C ILE A 364 -15.83 -15.62 23.55
N LEU A 365 -16.43 -14.45 23.71
CA LEU A 365 -16.44 -13.46 22.64
C LEU A 365 -15.01 -12.99 22.31
N ARG A 366 -14.15 -12.81 23.31
CA ARG A 366 -12.72 -12.49 23.11
C ARG A 366 -12.02 -13.57 22.28
N ARG A 367 -12.28 -14.85 22.54
CA ARG A 367 -11.71 -15.97 21.77
C ARG A 367 -12.20 -15.97 20.32
N PHE A 368 -13.50 -15.72 20.11
CA PHE A 368 -14.06 -15.59 18.76
C PHE A 368 -13.54 -14.35 18.01
N LEU A 369 -13.27 -13.23 18.71
CA LEU A 369 -12.61 -12.04 18.16
C LEU A 369 -11.19 -12.37 17.66
N LEU A 370 -10.40 -13.12 18.44
CA LEU A 370 -9.09 -13.59 18.02
C LEU A 370 -9.21 -14.59 16.86
N ALA A 371 -10.14 -15.54 16.95
CA ALA A 371 -10.33 -16.57 15.92
C ALA A 371 -10.71 -15.96 14.57
N TYR A 372 -11.59 -14.95 14.56
CA TYR A 372 -12.01 -14.25 13.34
C TYR A 372 -10.82 -13.71 12.53
N ARG A 373 -9.75 -13.28 13.22
CA ARG A 373 -8.53 -12.79 12.57
C ARG A 373 -7.52 -13.91 12.28
N PHE A 374 -7.28 -14.79 13.24
CA PHE A 374 -6.10 -15.64 13.26
C PHE A 374 -6.37 -17.10 12.82
N GLU A 375 -7.60 -17.59 12.90
CA GLU A 375 -7.95 -18.97 12.53
C GLU A 375 -8.39 -19.07 11.07
N LYS A 376 -7.40 -19.14 10.17
CA LYS A 376 -7.64 -19.22 8.72
C LYS A 376 -8.22 -20.56 8.24
N GLY A 377 -8.32 -21.55 9.12
CA GLY A 377 -8.91 -22.86 8.82
C GLY A 377 -10.44 -22.84 8.67
N PHE A 378 -11.10 -21.77 9.11
CA PHE A 378 -12.55 -21.61 9.07
C PHE A 378 -12.95 -20.41 8.20
N HIS A 379 -14.12 -20.49 7.57
CA HIS A 379 -14.66 -19.34 6.86
C HIS A 379 -15.13 -18.29 7.88
N PRO A 380 -14.92 -16.96 7.66
CA PRO A 380 -15.33 -15.92 8.61
C PRO A 380 -16.80 -16.00 9.04
N ASP A 381 -17.67 -16.43 8.12
CA ASP A 381 -19.09 -16.64 8.40
C ASP A 381 -19.35 -17.75 9.43
N ASP A 382 -18.57 -18.84 9.39
CA ASP A 382 -18.71 -19.94 10.34
C ASP A 382 -18.31 -19.47 11.75
N ILE A 383 -17.28 -18.63 11.84
CA ILE A 383 -16.84 -18.01 13.10
C ILE A 383 -17.95 -17.10 13.65
N VAL A 384 -18.54 -16.26 12.79
CA VAL A 384 -19.67 -15.38 13.19
C VAL A 384 -20.88 -16.19 13.65
N ASP A 385 -21.28 -17.22 12.88
CA ASP A 385 -22.42 -18.07 13.23
C ASP A 385 -22.13 -18.92 14.47
N GLY A 386 -20.88 -19.27 14.73
CA GLY A 386 -20.43 -19.95 15.94
C GLY A 386 -20.60 -19.14 17.23
N VAL A 387 -20.60 -17.81 17.17
CA VAL A 387 -20.90 -16.95 18.33
C VAL A 387 -22.39 -17.01 18.72
N PHE A 388 -23.27 -17.22 17.74
CA PHE A 388 -24.72 -17.13 17.90
C PHE A 388 -25.32 -18.02 19.01
N PRO A 389 -24.96 -19.32 19.16
CA PRO A 389 -25.46 -20.12 20.27
C PRO A 389 -25.07 -19.52 21.63
N PHE A 390 -23.82 -19.10 21.82
CA PHE A 390 -23.40 -18.50 23.09
C PHE A 390 -24.14 -17.19 23.37
N PHE A 391 -24.41 -16.39 22.34
CA PHE A 391 -25.27 -15.22 22.46
C PHE A 391 -26.70 -15.58 22.91
N LEU A 392 -27.31 -16.63 22.34
CA LEU A 392 -28.64 -17.10 22.77
C LEU A 392 -28.65 -17.57 24.24
N ALA A 393 -27.59 -18.28 24.66
CA ALA A 393 -27.43 -18.72 26.04
C ALA A 393 -27.26 -17.53 27.00
N ARG A 394 -26.42 -16.54 26.65
CA ARG A 394 -26.26 -15.32 27.46
C ARG A 394 -27.57 -14.56 27.54
N PHE A 395 -28.28 -14.39 26.42
CA PHE A 395 -29.55 -13.68 26.41
C PHE A 395 -30.60 -14.38 27.27
N ALA A 396 -30.71 -15.71 27.19
CA ALA A 396 -31.61 -16.49 28.04
C ALA A 396 -31.25 -16.44 29.53
N SER A 397 -29.97 -16.22 29.87
CA SER A 397 -29.47 -16.08 31.24
C SER A 397 -29.75 -14.68 31.79
N PHE A 398 -29.44 -13.64 31.01
CA PHE A 398 -29.81 -12.25 31.31
C PHE A 398 -31.32 -12.09 31.55
N MET A 399 -32.17 -12.73 30.72
CA MET A 399 -33.61 -12.74 30.95
C MET A 399 -33.98 -13.37 32.30
N GLU A 400 -33.29 -14.43 32.73
CA GLU A 400 -33.57 -15.08 34.00
C GLU A 400 -33.13 -14.25 35.21
N GLU A 401 -31.98 -13.58 35.10
CA GLU A 401 -31.46 -12.63 36.10
C GLU A 401 -32.49 -11.51 36.35
N VAL A 402 -32.93 -10.83 35.28
CA VAL A 402 -33.91 -9.73 35.34
C VAL A 402 -35.30 -10.22 35.80
N ASN A 403 -35.80 -11.34 35.26
CA ASN A 403 -37.09 -11.90 35.69
C ASN A 403 -37.05 -12.39 37.15
N GLY A 404 -35.88 -12.78 37.66
CA GLY A 404 -35.67 -13.14 39.07
C GLY A 404 -35.98 -11.97 39.99
N VAL A 405 -35.50 -10.78 39.64
CA VAL A 405 -35.74 -9.52 40.36
C VAL A 405 -37.23 -9.16 40.30
N GLU A 406 -37.85 -9.24 39.12
CA GLU A 406 -39.28 -8.98 38.96
C GLU A 406 -40.15 -9.91 39.83
N ARG A 407 -39.80 -11.20 39.92
CA ARG A 407 -40.49 -12.17 40.80
C ARG A 407 -40.30 -11.84 42.27
N ALA A 408 -39.10 -11.46 42.69
CA ALA A 408 -38.82 -11.05 44.07
C ALA A 408 -39.64 -9.80 44.45
N LEU A 409 -39.67 -8.79 43.60
CA LEU A 409 -40.44 -7.55 43.82
C LEU A 409 -41.94 -7.77 43.78
N SER A 410 -42.43 -8.68 42.93
CA SER A 410 -43.85 -9.04 42.84
C SER A 410 -44.37 -9.72 44.11
N SER A 411 -43.49 -10.29 44.93
CA SER A 411 -43.85 -10.84 46.24
C SER A 411 -43.95 -9.80 47.38
N ALA A 412 -43.51 -8.55 47.14
CA ALA A 412 -43.56 -7.46 48.12
C ALA A 412 -44.85 -6.64 47.99
N ASN A 413 -45.77 -6.77 48.96
CA ASN A 413 -47.16 -6.28 48.91
C ASN A 413 -47.38 -4.75 49.00
N ARG A 414 -46.37 -3.91 48.75
CA ARG A 414 -46.42 -2.44 48.99
C ARG A 414 -45.97 -1.53 47.83
N MET A 415 -45.74 -2.05 46.63
CA MET A 415 -45.22 -1.27 45.49
C MET A 415 -46.19 -1.20 44.31
N THR A 416 -46.33 -0.01 43.69
CA THR A 416 -47.09 0.16 42.44
C THR A 416 -46.37 -0.48 41.26
N LYS A 417 -47.08 -0.75 40.16
CA LYS A 417 -46.52 -1.38 38.96
C LYS A 417 -45.42 -0.51 38.35
N GLU A 418 -45.61 0.80 38.32
CA GLU A 418 -44.67 1.77 37.73
C GLU A 418 -43.31 1.76 38.44
N ILE A 419 -43.32 1.77 39.79
CA ILE A 419 -42.08 1.71 40.58
C ILE A 419 -41.39 0.36 40.40
N ARG A 420 -42.17 -0.73 40.33
CA ARG A 420 -41.62 -2.08 40.08
C ARG A 420 -40.92 -2.17 38.73
N ASP A 421 -41.59 -1.71 37.68
CA ASP A 421 -41.06 -1.75 36.31
C ASP A 421 -39.80 -0.88 36.18
N GLU A 422 -39.74 0.28 36.85
CA GLU A 422 -38.57 1.14 36.90
C GLU A 422 -37.37 0.49 37.62
N ILE A 423 -37.60 -0.20 38.75
CA ILE A 423 -36.53 -0.93 39.45
C ILE A 423 -36.01 -2.08 38.59
N VAL A 424 -36.90 -2.87 37.98
CA VAL A 424 -36.50 -3.96 37.08
C VAL A 424 -35.67 -3.42 35.90
N ARG A 425 -36.04 -2.26 35.36
CA ARG A 425 -35.28 -1.59 34.29
C ARG A 425 -33.89 -1.17 34.77
N ARG A 426 -33.79 -0.50 35.93
CA ARG A 426 -32.51 -0.06 36.51
C ARG A 426 -31.58 -1.23 36.82
N GLU A 427 -32.14 -2.32 37.34
CA GLU A 427 -31.37 -3.53 37.62
C GLU A 427 -30.88 -4.19 36.33
N ALA A 428 -31.70 -4.24 35.29
CA ALA A 428 -31.26 -4.73 33.99
C ALA A 428 -30.15 -3.86 33.38
N GLU A 429 -30.21 -2.53 33.55
CA GLU A 429 -29.13 -1.62 33.16
C GLU A 429 -27.86 -1.88 33.96
N HIS A 430 -27.97 -2.11 35.26
CA HIS A 430 -26.84 -2.43 36.13
C HIS A 430 -26.14 -3.72 35.71
N ILE A 431 -26.89 -4.80 35.44
CA ILE A 431 -26.32 -6.08 34.95
C ILE A 431 -25.57 -5.88 33.62
N LEU A 432 -26.09 -5.03 32.73
CA LEU A 432 -25.42 -4.71 31.46
C LEU A 432 -24.15 -3.89 31.68
N GLU A 433 -24.16 -2.94 32.62
CA GLU A 433 -22.97 -2.16 33.00
C GLU A 433 -21.88 -3.05 33.61
N GLU A 434 -22.23 -3.93 34.54
CA GLU A 434 -21.28 -4.90 35.13
C GLU A 434 -20.63 -5.78 34.04
N GLN A 435 -21.42 -6.23 33.06
CA GLN A 435 -20.87 -6.97 31.93
C GLN A 435 -19.90 -6.12 31.11
N VAL A 436 -20.18 -4.83 30.89
CA VAL A 436 -19.27 -3.92 30.18
C VAL A 436 -17.98 -3.69 30.97
N ASP A 437 -18.06 -3.56 32.29
CA ASP A 437 -16.90 -3.41 33.15
C ASP A 437 -15.96 -4.62 33.03
N LEU A 438 -16.50 -5.84 32.95
CA LEU A 438 -15.72 -7.05 32.69
C LEU A 438 -14.98 -7.01 31.33
N TYR A 439 -15.61 -6.44 30.28
CA TYR A 439 -14.94 -6.25 28.99
C TYR A 439 -13.83 -5.20 29.05
N VAL A 440 -14.06 -4.13 29.80
CA VAL A 440 -13.09 -3.05 30.03
C VAL A 440 -11.88 -3.60 30.79
N GLU A 441 -12.10 -4.37 31.85
CA GLU A 441 -11.05 -5.02 32.63
C GLU A 441 -10.25 -6.01 31.77
N ALA A 442 -10.91 -6.74 30.87
CA ALA A 442 -10.27 -7.69 29.96
C ALA A 442 -9.50 -7.03 28.80
N ARG A 443 -9.63 -5.71 28.58
CA ARG A 443 -9.05 -4.98 27.44
C ARG A 443 -7.53 -5.14 27.33
N ALA A 444 -6.82 -5.00 28.45
CA ALA A 444 -5.36 -5.13 28.47
C ALA A 444 -4.91 -6.55 28.08
N ALA A 445 -5.58 -7.57 28.63
CA ALA A 445 -5.32 -8.96 28.28
C ALA A 445 -5.62 -9.24 26.80
N PHE A 446 -6.74 -8.74 26.27
CA PHE A 446 -7.08 -8.89 24.86
C PHE A 446 -6.05 -8.25 23.92
N ARG A 447 -5.53 -7.05 24.24
CA ARG A 447 -4.45 -6.43 23.46
C ARG A 447 -3.18 -7.29 23.45
N ASN A 448 -2.81 -7.86 24.59
CA ASN A 448 -1.65 -8.75 24.68
C ASN A 448 -1.87 -10.04 23.90
N ASP A 449 -3.02 -10.69 24.06
CA ASP A 449 -3.39 -11.90 23.31
C ASP A 449 -3.36 -11.63 21.80
N TRP A 450 -3.88 -10.49 21.36
CA TRP A 450 -3.84 -10.06 19.96
C TRP A 450 -2.40 -9.90 19.45
N CYS A 451 -1.56 -9.15 20.17
CA CYS A 451 -0.15 -8.93 19.79
C CYS A 451 0.65 -10.24 19.75
N ASN A 452 0.40 -11.15 20.69
CA ASN A 452 1.04 -12.46 20.74
C ASN A 452 0.62 -13.30 19.53
N ARG A 453 -0.69 -13.40 19.25
CA ARG A 453 -1.21 -14.14 18.09
C ARG A 453 -0.78 -13.52 16.76
N GLU A 454 -0.70 -12.19 16.67
CA GLU A 454 -0.17 -11.49 15.49
C GLU A 454 1.30 -11.83 15.27
N THR A 455 2.08 -11.97 16.34
CA THR A 455 3.49 -12.40 16.26
C THR A 455 3.61 -13.89 15.90
N GLU A 456 2.80 -14.76 16.48
CA GLU A 456 2.83 -16.21 16.20
C GLU A 456 2.45 -16.52 14.75
N THR A 457 1.44 -15.83 14.23
CA THR A 457 0.90 -16.02 12.87
C THR A 457 1.57 -15.14 11.81
N ALA A 458 2.41 -14.18 12.20
CA ALA A 458 3.19 -13.40 11.26
C ALA A 458 4.13 -14.32 10.45
N PRO A 459 4.31 -14.05 9.15
CA PRO A 459 5.29 -14.77 8.38
C PRO A 459 6.70 -14.54 8.97
N TYR A 460 7.57 -15.55 8.90
CA TYR A 460 8.96 -15.43 9.34
C TYR A 460 9.70 -14.28 8.64
N LEU A 461 9.41 -14.07 7.36
CA LEU A 461 9.97 -12.99 6.56
C LEU A 461 8.85 -12.29 5.79
N PRO A 462 8.89 -10.95 5.66
CA PRO A 462 7.96 -10.24 4.80
C PRO A 462 8.20 -10.65 3.33
N ARG A 463 7.13 -10.87 2.56
CA ARG A 463 7.22 -11.19 1.12
C ARG A 463 7.45 -9.93 0.28
N LEU A 464 8.58 -9.27 0.51
CA LEU A 464 9.01 -8.08 -0.22
C LEU A 464 10.12 -8.41 -1.20
N GLY A 465 10.20 -7.69 -2.32
CA GLY A 465 11.34 -7.72 -3.22
C GLY A 465 11.82 -6.30 -3.51
N ALA A 466 13.08 -6.17 -3.90
CA ALA A 466 13.68 -4.91 -4.33
C ALA A 466 14.18 -5.03 -5.77
N TRP A 467 13.88 -4.03 -6.59
CA TRP A 467 14.27 -3.94 -8.00
C TRP A 467 14.90 -2.59 -8.30
N GLU A 468 15.80 -2.53 -9.27
CA GLU A 468 16.43 -1.28 -9.71
C GLU A 468 16.23 -1.09 -11.20
N PHE A 469 15.79 0.10 -11.62
CA PHE A 469 15.82 0.50 -13.04
C PHE A 469 17.00 1.43 -13.32
N VAL A 470 17.32 2.26 -12.33
CA VAL A 470 18.46 3.17 -12.29
C VAL A 470 19.41 2.66 -11.19
N PRO A 471 20.72 2.54 -11.44
CA PRO A 471 21.66 1.98 -10.47
C PRO A 471 21.59 2.66 -9.10
N ASN A 472 21.59 1.85 -8.03
CA ASN A 472 21.50 2.29 -6.63
C ASN A 472 20.18 3.00 -6.26
N VAL A 473 19.11 2.78 -7.03
CA VAL A 473 17.78 3.32 -6.75
C VAL A 473 16.75 2.19 -6.70
N GLY A 474 16.55 1.65 -5.49
CA GLY A 474 15.67 0.53 -5.24
C GLY A 474 14.19 0.89 -5.19
N VAL A 475 13.39 0.06 -5.82
CA VAL A 475 11.92 0.05 -5.77
C VAL A 475 11.50 -1.21 -5.03
N ILE A 476 10.83 -1.05 -3.88
CA ILE A 476 10.38 -2.19 -3.08
C ILE A 476 8.88 -2.37 -3.24
N LEU A 477 8.47 -3.58 -3.58
CA LEU A 477 7.07 -3.97 -3.71
C LEU A 477 6.90 -5.38 -3.12
N PRO A 478 5.66 -5.80 -2.84
CA PRO A 478 5.35 -7.21 -2.65
C PRO A 478 5.93 -8.07 -3.76
N GLN A 479 6.42 -9.25 -3.40
CA GLN A 479 6.77 -10.24 -4.43
C GLN A 479 5.52 -10.78 -5.12
N GLU A 480 4.40 -10.82 -4.39
CA GLU A 480 3.15 -11.43 -4.79
C GLU A 480 1.97 -10.57 -4.31
N LEU A 481 1.00 -10.34 -5.19
CA LEU A 481 -0.31 -9.78 -4.87
C LEU A 481 -1.39 -10.78 -5.26
N GLU A 482 -2.38 -10.96 -4.39
CA GLU A 482 -3.57 -11.74 -4.71
C GLU A 482 -4.54 -10.92 -5.56
N LYS A 483 -5.13 -11.55 -6.57
CA LYS A 483 -6.15 -10.93 -7.41
C LYS A 483 -7.52 -11.03 -6.73
N PRO A 484 -8.41 -10.02 -6.92
CA PRO A 484 -9.78 -10.08 -6.41
C PRO A 484 -10.61 -11.29 -6.91
N ASP A 485 -10.30 -11.83 -8.10
CA ASP A 485 -10.97 -12.99 -8.71
C ASP A 485 -10.30 -14.34 -8.41
N GLY A 486 -9.24 -14.32 -7.59
CA GLY A 486 -8.42 -15.48 -7.25
C GLY A 486 -7.18 -15.65 -8.15
N GLY A 487 -6.10 -16.16 -7.56
CA GLY A 487 -4.78 -16.28 -8.19
C GLY A 487 -3.85 -15.11 -7.81
N SER A 488 -2.63 -15.12 -8.36
CA SER A 488 -1.58 -14.21 -7.92
C SER A 488 -0.82 -13.53 -9.06
N VAL A 489 -0.35 -12.30 -8.81
CA VAL A 489 0.57 -11.57 -9.67
C VAL A 489 1.93 -11.47 -9.01
N TRP A 490 2.96 -11.82 -9.76
CA TRP A 490 4.32 -11.83 -9.27
C TRP A 490 5.09 -10.61 -9.80
N ALA A 491 5.59 -9.77 -8.91
CA ALA A 491 6.28 -8.53 -9.27
C ALA A 491 7.48 -8.76 -10.19
N HIS A 492 8.25 -9.85 -9.98
CA HIS A 492 9.39 -10.17 -10.86
C HIS A 492 8.98 -10.42 -12.32
N LYS A 493 7.77 -10.93 -12.58
CA LYS A 493 7.27 -11.15 -13.95
C LYS A 493 6.92 -9.83 -14.61
N VAL A 494 6.30 -8.92 -13.87
CA VAL A 494 5.95 -7.57 -14.34
C VAL A 494 7.23 -6.77 -14.63
N TYR A 495 8.18 -6.78 -13.67
CA TYR A 495 9.48 -6.14 -13.83
C TYR A 495 10.22 -6.66 -15.07
N LYS A 496 10.26 -7.98 -15.27
CA LYS A 496 10.91 -8.58 -16.45
C LYS A 496 10.29 -8.08 -17.76
N LYS A 497 8.95 -8.07 -17.88
CA LYS A 497 8.27 -7.57 -19.09
C LYS A 497 8.64 -6.11 -19.39
N LEU A 498 8.76 -5.28 -18.35
CA LEU A 498 9.14 -3.88 -18.50
C LEU A 498 10.58 -3.72 -18.97
N ILE A 499 11.53 -4.45 -18.38
CA ILE A 499 12.93 -4.43 -18.81
C ILE A 499 13.10 -4.96 -20.24
N ASP A 500 12.41 -6.05 -20.60
CA ASP A 500 12.47 -6.59 -21.96
C ASP A 500 11.97 -5.55 -22.97
N ARG A 501 10.85 -4.85 -22.69
CA ARG A 501 10.36 -3.74 -23.50
C ARG A 501 11.38 -2.60 -23.62
N TYR A 502 11.96 -2.15 -22.51
CA TYR A 502 12.97 -1.08 -22.51
C TYR A 502 14.23 -1.48 -23.29
N ARG A 503 14.67 -2.74 -23.23
CA ARG A 503 15.79 -3.25 -24.03
C ARG A 503 15.48 -3.25 -25.53
N GLU A 504 14.27 -3.64 -25.92
CA GLU A 504 13.83 -3.61 -27.31
C GLU A 504 13.78 -2.17 -27.87
N GLU A 505 13.21 -1.24 -27.11
CA GLU A 505 13.15 0.18 -27.48
C GLU A 505 14.54 0.80 -27.56
N PHE A 506 15.43 0.45 -26.62
CA PHE A 506 16.81 0.92 -26.63
C PHE A 506 17.54 0.43 -27.87
N THR A 507 17.43 -0.87 -28.16
CA THR A 507 18.06 -1.48 -29.34
C THR A 507 17.55 -0.84 -30.63
N ARG A 508 16.24 -0.58 -30.73
CA ARG A 508 15.63 0.11 -31.87
C ARG A 508 16.20 1.52 -32.04
N PHE A 509 16.33 2.28 -30.95
CA PHE A 509 16.92 3.62 -31.00
C PHE A 509 18.37 3.60 -31.47
N LEU A 510 19.18 2.66 -30.99
CA LEU A 510 20.57 2.49 -31.44
C LEU A 510 20.64 2.25 -32.94
N SER A 511 19.82 1.33 -33.47
CA SER A 511 19.84 0.99 -34.89
C SER A 511 19.26 2.09 -35.79
N GLU A 512 18.08 2.60 -35.46
CA GLU A 512 17.32 3.51 -36.34
C GLU A 512 17.82 4.95 -36.30
N HIS A 513 18.37 5.41 -35.17
CA HIS A 513 18.73 6.82 -34.97
C HIS A 513 20.22 7.07 -34.76
N LEU A 514 20.97 6.11 -34.21
CA LEU A 514 22.41 6.24 -34.02
C LEU A 514 23.24 5.50 -35.08
N GLY A 515 22.61 4.64 -35.88
CA GLY A 515 23.28 3.83 -36.91
C GLY A 515 24.23 2.78 -36.31
N ILE A 516 23.89 2.27 -35.13
CA ILE A 516 24.67 1.27 -34.40
C ILE A 516 24.04 -0.11 -34.67
N GLU A 517 24.80 -0.99 -35.32
CA GLU A 517 24.44 -2.39 -35.55
C GLU A 517 25.50 -3.31 -34.93
N GLY A 518 25.09 -4.30 -34.13
CA GLY A 518 25.98 -5.30 -33.52
C GLY A 518 26.56 -4.91 -32.14
N VAL A 519 27.57 -5.67 -31.70
CA VAL A 519 28.22 -5.47 -30.39
C VAL A 519 29.24 -4.34 -30.50
N ILE A 520 28.95 -3.22 -29.84
CA ILE A 520 29.81 -2.03 -29.80
C ILE A 520 30.20 -1.72 -28.35
N ASP A 521 31.39 -1.15 -28.19
CA ASP A 521 31.90 -0.65 -26.91
C ASP A 521 30.99 0.42 -26.27
N SER A 522 30.87 0.40 -24.94
CA SER A 522 29.98 1.30 -24.19
C SER A 522 30.33 2.77 -24.35
N SER A 523 31.62 3.09 -24.55
CA SER A 523 32.09 4.46 -24.78
C SER A 523 31.61 5.05 -26.10
N GLU A 524 31.53 4.23 -27.16
CA GLU A 524 31.04 4.65 -28.47
C GLU A 524 29.52 4.90 -28.41
N ILE A 525 28.76 4.06 -27.70
CA ILE A 525 27.32 4.30 -27.47
C ILE A 525 27.10 5.65 -26.80
N LEU A 526 27.80 5.93 -25.69
CA LEU A 526 27.69 7.21 -25.00
C LEU A 526 28.11 8.40 -25.88
N SER A 527 29.19 8.25 -26.65
CA SER A 527 29.65 9.27 -27.61
C SER A 527 28.60 9.58 -28.68
N ARG A 528 27.92 8.55 -29.19
CA ARG A 528 26.85 8.69 -30.20
C ARG A 528 25.59 9.32 -29.64
N VAL A 529 25.19 8.97 -28.41
CA VAL A 529 24.08 9.63 -27.70
C VAL A 529 24.42 11.11 -27.44
N HIS A 530 25.63 11.40 -26.97
CA HIS A 530 26.10 12.78 -26.79
C HIS A 530 26.05 13.57 -28.11
N SER A 531 26.55 12.98 -29.19
CA SER A 531 26.51 13.58 -30.53
C SER A 531 25.09 13.80 -31.04
N PHE A 532 24.16 12.89 -30.72
CA PHE A 532 22.73 13.06 -31.01
C PHE A 532 22.14 14.28 -30.30
N MET A 533 22.44 14.49 -29.01
CA MET A 533 21.99 15.67 -28.26
C MET A 533 22.54 16.98 -28.86
N HIS A 534 23.80 16.99 -29.31
CA HIS A 534 24.38 18.14 -30.01
C HIS A 534 23.71 18.42 -31.35
N LYS A 535 23.37 17.37 -32.12
CA LYS A 535 22.60 17.52 -33.37
C LYS A 535 21.21 18.10 -33.09
N LEU A 536 20.55 17.65 -32.02
CA LEU A 536 19.24 18.15 -31.62
C LEU A 536 19.30 19.64 -31.22
N GLU A 537 20.28 20.03 -30.40
CA GLU A 537 20.51 21.43 -30.03
C GLU A 537 20.82 22.29 -31.26
N TRP A 538 21.62 21.77 -32.19
CA TRP A 538 21.92 22.48 -33.45
C TRP A 538 20.68 22.66 -34.32
N ALA A 539 19.85 21.62 -34.48
CA ALA A 539 18.60 21.67 -35.22
C ALA A 539 17.62 22.70 -34.61
N LEU A 540 17.54 22.78 -33.27
CA LEU A 540 16.77 23.82 -32.60
C LEU A 540 17.32 25.22 -32.89
N ASN A 541 18.64 25.37 -32.94
CA ASN A 541 19.30 26.65 -33.17
C ASN A 541 19.18 27.17 -34.60
N VAL A 542 19.23 26.29 -35.61
CA VAL A 542 19.29 26.68 -37.02
C VAL A 542 17.93 26.55 -37.71
N ASP A 543 17.23 25.44 -37.50
CA ASP A 543 16.09 25.07 -38.33
C ASP A 543 14.74 25.36 -37.65
N ILE A 544 14.63 25.12 -36.34
CA ILE A 544 13.35 25.20 -35.63
C ILE A 544 13.13 26.60 -35.06
N PHE A 545 14.00 27.07 -34.16
CA PHE A 545 13.91 28.37 -33.49
C PHE A 545 15.20 29.19 -33.65
N PRO A 546 15.44 29.84 -34.82
CA PRO A 546 16.61 30.69 -35.05
C PRO A 546 16.49 32.04 -34.34
N LEU A 547 16.34 32.00 -33.02
CA LEU A 547 16.12 33.12 -32.12
C LEU A 547 17.27 33.23 -31.12
N ASP A 548 17.64 34.48 -30.77
CA ASP A 548 18.65 34.79 -29.76
C ASP A 548 18.01 34.87 -28.36
N LEU A 549 18.17 33.80 -27.58
CA LEU A 549 17.61 33.69 -26.23
C LEU A 549 18.26 34.64 -25.22
N SER A 550 19.39 35.27 -25.55
CA SER A 550 20.01 36.28 -24.68
C SER A 550 19.29 37.62 -24.67
N THR A 551 18.43 37.83 -25.66
CA THR A 551 17.57 39.02 -25.75
C THR A 551 16.17 38.74 -25.22
N VAL A 552 15.57 39.72 -24.55
CA VAL A 552 14.15 39.67 -24.12
C VAL A 552 13.23 39.40 -25.31
N ARG A 553 13.53 40.01 -26.46
CA ARG A 553 12.75 39.81 -27.70
C ARG A 553 12.82 38.37 -28.22
N GLY A 554 14.00 37.76 -28.25
CA GLY A 554 14.18 36.40 -28.75
C GLY A 554 13.56 35.36 -27.82
N ALA A 555 13.80 35.48 -26.51
CA ALA A 555 13.16 34.64 -25.50
C ALA A 555 11.62 34.78 -25.54
N GLY A 556 11.11 36.00 -25.65
CA GLY A 556 9.67 36.25 -25.74
C GLY A 556 9.02 35.72 -27.00
N LYS A 557 9.69 35.83 -28.15
CA LYS A 557 9.19 35.26 -29.39
C LYS A 557 9.10 33.74 -29.33
N MET A 558 10.13 33.07 -28.82
CA MET A 558 10.08 31.61 -28.62
C MET A 558 9.00 31.22 -27.62
N ALA A 559 8.84 31.97 -26.52
CA ALA A 559 7.82 31.71 -25.53
C ALA A 559 6.41 31.77 -26.11
N ASN A 560 6.12 32.80 -26.92
CA ASN A 560 4.83 32.93 -27.61
C ASN A 560 4.60 31.78 -28.60
N GLU A 561 5.57 31.49 -29.48
CA GLU A 561 5.45 30.40 -30.47
C GLU A 561 5.21 29.03 -29.81
N VAL A 562 5.89 28.76 -28.68
CA VAL A 562 5.70 27.52 -27.92
C VAL A 562 4.36 27.53 -27.18
N CYS A 563 3.95 28.63 -26.55
CA CYS A 563 2.62 28.71 -25.92
C CYS A 563 1.50 28.48 -26.95
N GLU A 564 1.58 29.11 -28.13
CA GLU A 564 0.60 28.91 -29.21
C GLU A 564 0.54 27.46 -29.70
N ALA A 565 1.68 26.77 -29.76
CA ALA A 565 1.74 25.39 -30.26
C ALA A 565 1.43 24.31 -29.21
N PHE A 566 1.63 24.58 -27.91
CA PHE A 566 1.64 23.53 -26.87
C PHE A 566 0.59 23.70 -25.76
N VAL A 567 -0.05 24.87 -25.66
CA VAL A 567 -1.20 25.07 -24.75
C VAL A 567 -2.41 24.37 -25.35
N GLU A 568 -3.02 23.46 -24.62
CA GLU A 568 -4.20 22.70 -25.07
C GLU A 568 -5.46 23.07 -24.29
N LYS A 569 -5.30 23.59 -23.07
CA LYS A 569 -6.40 23.89 -22.17
C LYS A 569 -6.28 25.29 -21.59
N ASP A 570 -7.43 25.93 -21.39
CA ASP A 570 -7.50 27.15 -20.58
C ASP A 570 -7.11 26.86 -19.13
N SER A 571 -6.27 27.75 -18.59
CA SER A 571 -5.88 27.75 -17.19
C SER A 571 -7.01 28.32 -16.31
N PHE A 572 -7.25 27.68 -15.17
CA PHE A 572 -8.11 28.16 -14.09
C PHE A 572 -7.24 28.94 -13.08
N HIS A 573 -7.35 30.25 -13.09
CA HIS A 573 -6.46 31.15 -12.34
C HIS A 573 -7.18 32.41 -11.88
N LEU A 574 -6.55 33.20 -11.01
CA LEU A 574 -7.10 34.43 -10.44
C LEU A 574 -7.48 35.44 -11.53
N LYS A 575 -8.59 36.15 -11.30
CA LYS A 575 -8.97 37.31 -12.10
C LYS A 575 -8.03 38.50 -11.81
N PRO A 576 -7.80 39.41 -12.78
CA PRO A 576 -6.89 40.54 -12.58
C PRO A 576 -7.28 41.48 -11.44
N ASP A 577 -8.58 41.69 -11.20
CA ASP A 577 -9.09 42.51 -10.10
C ASP A 577 -8.80 41.88 -8.73
N VAL A 578 -8.86 40.55 -8.63
CA VAL A 578 -8.47 39.82 -7.41
C VAL A 578 -6.96 39.88 -7.19
N ALA A 579 -6.16 39.66 -8.24
CA ALA A 579 -4.70 39.81 -8.15
C ALA A 579 -4.29 41.23 -7.73
N GLU A 580 -4.99 42.26 -8.24
CA GLU A 580 -4.81 43.65 -7.83
C GLU A 580 -5.14 43.86 -6.35
N ALA A 581 -6.24 43.29 -5.85
CA ALA A 581 -6.61 43.36 -4.44
C ALA A 581 -5.54 42.72 -3.54
N ILE A 582 -5.05 41.52 -3.90
CA ILE A 582 -3.99 40.81 -3.16
C ILE A 582 -2.71 41.64 -3.11
N ILE A 583 -2.25 42.20 -4.25
CA ILE A 583 -1.04 43.04 -4.33
C ILE A 583 -1.19 44.32 -3.49
N LYS A 584 -2.40 44.90 -3.42
CA LYS A 584 -2.66 46.09 -2.58
C LYS A 584 -2.61 45.77 -1.09
N GLN A 585 -3.14 44.62 -0.69
CA GLN A 585 -3.08 44.14 0.71
C GLN A 585 -1.66 43.71 1.10
N THR A 586 -0.92 43.11 0.16
CA THR A 586 0.44 42.62 0.35
C THR A 586 1.37 43.15 -0.76
N PRO A 587 1.94 44.36 -0.58
CA PRO A 587 2.81 44.96 -1.60
C PRO A 587 4.12 44.18 -1.84
N PRO A 588 4.47 43.81 -3.09
CA PRO A 588 5.73 43.16 -3.45
C PRO A 588 6.86 44.21 -3.45
N SER A 589 7.45 44.41 -2.29
CA SER A 589 8.37 45.53 -2.03
C SER A 589 9.67 45.39 -2.81
N ILE A 590 10.15 44.16 -3.04
CA ILE A 590 11.39 43.92 -3.81
C ILE A 590 11.13 44.18 -5.29
N LEU A 591 10.01 43.68 -5.83
CA LEU A 591 9.64 43.95 -7.22
C LEU A 591 9.49 45.45 -7.51
N ILE A 592 8.78 46.18 -6.64
CA ILE A 592 8.56 47.63 -6.75
C ILE A 592 9.90 48.37 -6.80
N MET A 593 10.83 48.00 -5.91
CA MET A 593 12.17 48.58 -5.85
C MET A 593 12.99 48.26 -7.10
N GLN A 594 13.02 47.00 -7.55
CA GLN A 594 13.83 46.59 -8.71
C GLN A 594 13.34 47.21 -10.03
N LEU A 595 12.04 47.42 -10.17
CA LEU A 595 11.45 48.05 -11.36
C LEU A 595 11.39 49.59 -11.26
N GLY A 596 11.83 50.20 -10.15
CA GLY A 596 11.92 51.65 -9.99
C GLY A 596 10.59 52.36 -9.75
N TYR A 597 9.55 51.67 -9.25
CA TYR A 597 8.27 52.28 -8.90
C TYR A 597 8.26 52.81 -7.46
N GLY A 598 7.51 53.90 -7.21
CA GLY A 598 7.43 54.52 -5.88
C GLY A 598 6.40 53.91 -4.94
N ASN A 599 5.42 53.17 -5.46
CA ASN A 599 4.36 52.50 -4.71
C ASN A 599 3.60 51.49 -5.61
N VAL A 600 2.69 50.71 -5.02
CA VAL A 600 1.84 49.74 -5.73
C VAL A 600 1.02 50.39 -6.85
N GLY A 601 0.49 51.60 -6.63
CA GLY A 601 -0.28 52.32 -7.65
C GLY A 601 0.55 52.69 -8.89
N GLY A 602 1.84 52.98 -8.71
CA GLY A 602 2.77 53.19 -9.81
C GLY A 602 3.06 51.91 -10.60
N LEU A 603 3.23 50.79 -9.90
CA LEU A 603 3.45 49.46 -10.50
C LEU A 603 2.24 49.03 -11.37
N LEU A 604 1.03 49.06 -10.78
CA LEU A 604 -0.19 48.57 -11.42
C LEU A 604 -0.75 49.49 -12.53
N LYS A 605 -0.18 50.68 -12.70
CA LYS A 605 -0.50 51.57 -13.83
C LYS A 605 0.12 51.08 -15.14
N GLU A 606 1.30 50.46 -15.06
CA GLU A 606 2.11 50.05 -16.21
C GLU A 606 2.18 48.52 -16.39
N LEU A 607 1.88 47.75 -15.34
CA LEU A 607 1.87 46.28 -15.35
C LEU A 607 0.48 45.72 -15.05
N ASP A 608 0.08 44.72 -15.82
CA ASP A 608 -1.11 43.91 -15.53
C ASP A 608 -0.97 43.25 -14.13
N PRO A 609 -2.03 43.23 -13.30
CA PRO A 609 -1.94 42.71 -11.93
C PRO A 609 -1.48 41.25 -11.86
N CYS A 610 -1.88 40.39 -12.80
CA CYS A 610 -1.43 39.00 -12.86
C CYS A 610 0.03 38.89 -13.33
N ASP A 611 0.47 39.76 -14.25
CA ASP A 611 1.89 39.87 -14.65
C ASP A 611 2.74 40.31 -13.43
N ALA A 612 2.29 41.31 -12.67
CA ALA A 612 2.95 41.80 -11.46
C ALA A 612 3.02 40.72 -10.36
N LEU A 613 1.93 40.00 -10.10
CA LEU A 613 1.89 38.89 -9.14
C LEU A 613 2.88 37.78 -9.53
N SER A 614 2.98 37.48 -10.83
CA SER A 614 3.90 36.46 -11.34
C SER A 614 5.36 36.88 -11.24
N LEU A 615 5.67 38.15 -11.54
CA LEU A 615 7.02 38.71 -11.39
C LEU A 615 7.46 38.79 -9.93
N SER A 616 6.51 39.02 -9.01
CA SER A 616 6.79 39.00 -7.57
C SER A 616 7.28 37.63 -7.09
N ALA A 617 6.90 36.55 -7.78
CA ALA A 617 7.37 35.20 -7.49
C ALA A 617 8.89 35.03 -7.67
N TRP A 618 9.53 35.81 -8.56
CA TRP A 618 10.98 35.75 -8.84
C TRP A 618 11.79 36.73 -7.97
N THR A 619 11.13 37.74 -7.41
CA THR A 619 11.77 38.88 -6.76
C THR A 619 11.51 38.90 -5.26
N ASP A 620 10.26 38.77 -4.82
CA ASP A 620 9.92 38.78 -3.41
C ASP A 620 10.19 37.41 -2.73
N ARG A 621 10.62 37.45 -1.46
CA ARG A 621 11.08 36.24 -0.72
C ARG A 621 9.91 35.35 -0.28
N GLN A 622 10.19 34.11 0.13
CA GLN A 622 9.20 33.13 0.61
C GLN A 622 8.12 33.69 1.55
N PRO A 623 8.41 34.58 2.54
CA PRO A 623 7.35 35.14 3.39
C PRO A 623 6.29 35.95 2.64
N TYR A 624 6.59 36.46 1.45
CA TYR A 624 5.61 37.10 0.58
C TYR A 624 4.64 36.07 0.00
N LEU A 625 5.15 34.93 -0.48
CA LEU A 625 4.32 33.83 -0.97
C LEU A 625 3.38 33.33 0.15
N GLU A 626 3.88 33.10 1.36
CA GLU A 626 3.04 32.66 2.48
C GLU A 626 1.90 33.65 2.76
N ARG A 627 2.18 34.95 2.82
CA ARG A 627 1.12 35.95 3.03
C ARG A 627 0.06 35.96 1.93
N VAL A 628 0.46 35.75 0.67
CA VAL A 628 -0.49 35.63 -0.44
C VAL A 628 -1.34 34.35 -0.29
N LEU A 629 -0.72 33.24 0.09
CA LEU A 629 -1.44 31.98 0.32
C LEU A 629 -2.36 32.05 1.54
N ASP A 630 -1.97 32.74 2.60
CA ASP A 630 -2.81 32.95 3.79
C ASP A 630 -4.08 33.75 3.45
N ILE A 631 -3.97 34.78 2.60
CA ILE A 631 -5.15 35.52 2.08
C ILE A 631 -6.05 34.59 1.27
N ILE A 632 -5.46 33.78 0.40
CA ILE A 632 -6.22 32.84 -0.44
C ILE A 632 -6.89 31.76 0.42
N GLU A 633 -6.23 31.27 1.45
CA GLU A 633 -6.78 30.27 2.37
C GLU A 633 -7.95 30.86 3.19
N SER A 634 -7.80 32.09 3.70
CA SER A 634 -8.80 32.71 4.58
C SER A 634 -10.02 33.28 3.84
N GLU A 635 -9.84 33.81 2.63
CA GLU A 635 -10.87 34.56 1.90
C GLU A 635 -11.18 33.99 0.51
N GLY A 636 -10.42 33.01 0.03
CA GLY A 636 -10.49 32.54 -1.35
C GLY A 636 -11.79 31.80 -1.68
N GLU A 637 -12.41 32.18 -2.80
CA GLU A 637 -13.63 31.55 -3.30
C GLU A 637 -13.44 31.09 -4.77
N PRO A 638 -14.17 30.05 -5.23
CA PRO A 638 -14.10 29.62 -6.63
C PRO A 638 -14.38 30.73 -7.66
N ASN A 639 -15.16 31.75 -7.28
CA ASN A 639 -15.50 32.90 -8.13
C ASN A 639 -14.34 33.91 -8.29
N TRP A 640 -13.27 33.82 -7.49
CA TRP A 640 -12.04 34.62 -7.65
C TRP A 640 -11.27 34.22 -8.90
N PHE A 641 -11.57 33.04 -9.44
CA PHE A 641 -10.89 32.43 -10.56
C PHE A 641 -11.69 32.59 -11.86
N GLN A 642 -10.98 32.56 -12.99
CA GLN A 642 -11.51 32.58 -14.33
C GLN A 642 -10.84 31.49 -15.18
N LYS A 643 -11.48 31.13 -16.31
CA LYS A 643 -10.89 30.27 -17.34
C LYS A 643 -10.41 31.14 -18.48
N ALA A 644 -9.11 31.19 -18.68
CA ALA A 644 -8.50 31.93 -19.79
C ALA A 644 -7.22 31.23 -20.26
N PRO A 645 -6.83 31.44 -21.52
CA PRO A 645 -5.59 30.87 -22.03
C PRO A 645 -4.41 31.48 -21.27
N PRO A 646 -3.43 30.65 -20.90
CA PRO A 646 -2.24 31.12 -20.22
C PRO A 646 -1.41 32.05 -21.09
N LYS A 647 -0.80 33.04 -20.44
CA LYS A 647 0.00 34.07 -21.10
C LYS A 647 1.47 33.96 -20.70
N PRO A 648 2.43 33.93 -21.64
CA PRO A 648 3.84 34.02 -21.28
C PRO A 648 4.19 35.42 -20.77
N VAL A 649 5.03 35.48 -19.74
CA VAL A 649 5.58 36.73 -19.18
C VAL A 649 7.09 36.64 -19.25
N VAL A 650 7.70 37.60 -19.95
CA VAL A 650 9.14 37.62 -20.18
C VAL A 650 9.79 38.60 -19.20
N ALA A 651 10.53 38.07 -18.24
CA ALA A 651 11.36 38.85 -17.33
C ALA A 651 12.72 39.15 -17.98
N ASP A 652 13.15 40.40 -17.91
CA ASP A 652 14.49 40.82 -18.31
C ASP A 652 15.49 40.53 -17.18
N LEU A 653 16.19 39.40 -17.28
CA LEU A 653 17.21 38.96 -16.31
C LEU A 653 18.52 39.75 -16.41
N THR A 654 18.60 40.80 -17.24
CA THR A 654 19.68 41.79 -17.18
C THR A 654 19.39 42.92 -16.21
N THR A 655 18.11 43.15 -15.88
CA THR A 655 17.65 44.24 -15.01
C THR A 655 16.97 43.73 -13.73
N LEU A 656 16.23 42.61 -13.80
CA LEU A 656 15.64 41.94 -12.66
C LEU A 656 16.61 40.94 -12.03
N SER A 657 16.79 41.02 -10.72
CA SER A 657 17.59 40.08 -9.95
C SER A 657 16.67 39.06 -9.27
N ILE A 658 16.84 37.78 -9.60
CA ILE A 658 16.11 36.69 -8.95
C ILE A 658 16.61 36.58 -7.51
N THR A 659 15.74 36.89 -6.55
CA THR A 659 16.05 36.93 -5.11
C THR A 659 15.23 35.92 -4.29
N SER A 660 14.35 35.18 -4.94
CA SER A 660 13.54 34.11 -4.37
C SER A 660 14.11 32.72 -4.70
N ASP A 661 13.70 31.71 -3.93
CA ASP A 661 13.94 30.32 -4.27
C ASP A 661 13.17 29.98 -5.57
N LEU A 662 13.87 29.42 -6.57
CA LEU A 662 13.32 28.96 -7.85
C LEU A 662 12.07 28.06 -7.70
N ARG A 663 11.81 27.50 -6.52
CA ARG A 663 10.67 26.61 -6.24
C ARG A 663 9.36 27.37 -5.95
N GLY A 664 9.42 28.44 -5.14
CA GLY A 664 8.28 29.34 -4.89
C GLY A 664 7.88 30.17 -6.13
N THR A 665 8.78 30.26 -7.11
CA THR A 665 8.57 31.02 -8.35
C THR A 665 7.40 30.54 -9.21
N ALA A 666 7.05 29.25 -9.12
CA ALA A 666 6.02 28.67 -9.97
C ALA A 666 4.62 28.75 -9.34
N ALA A 667 4.51 28.97 -8.03
CA ALA A 667 3.25 29.03 -7.29
C ALA A 667 2.39 30.20 -7.76
N LEU A 668 2.90 31.43 -7.60
CA LEU A 668 2.17 32.65 -7.95
C LEU A 668 1.94 32.78 -9.45
N SER A 669 2.90 32.32 -10.27
CA SER A 669 2.73 32.35 -11.72
C SER A 669 1.59 31.44 -12.18
N ARG A 670 1.43 30.25 -11.59
CA ARG A 670 0.28 29.36 -11.85
C ARG A 670 -1.02 29.99 -11.39
N LEU A 671 -1.05 30.54 -10.17
CA LEU A 671 -2.22 31.24 -9.62
C LEU A 671 -2.64 32.44 -10.46
N ALA A 672 -1.71 33.09 -11.15
CA ALA A 672 -1.96 34.22 -12.04
C ALA A 672 -2.21 33.83 -13.50
N GLY A 673 -2.11 32.54 -13.86
CA GLY A 673 -2.26 32.06 -15.24
C GLY A 673 -1.14 32.54 -16.16
N ARG A 674 0.08 32.63 -15.63
CA ARG A 674 1.27 33.09 -16.37
C ARG A 674 2.35 32.03 -16.45
N VAL A 675 2.96 31.95 -17.63
CA VAL A 675 4.15 31.12 -17.87
C VAL A 675 5.37 32.03 -17.82
N MET A 676 6.10 32.00 -16.71
CA MET A 676 7.25 32.86 -16.50
C MET A 676 8.47 32.39 -17.30
N VAL A 677 9.07 33.31 -18.06
CA VAL A 677 10.22 33.06 -18.92
C VAL A 677 11.24 34.18 -18.72
N GLY A 678 12.53 33.87 -18.70
CA GLY A 678 13.60 34.85 -18.62
C GLY A 678 14.57 34.71 -19.78
N ASN A 679 15.14 35.82 -20.27
CA ASN A 679 16.22 35.73 -21.26
C ASN A 679 17.47 35.07 -20.66
N MET A 680 18.15 34.24 -21.44
CA MET A 680 19.33 33.50 -20.99
C MET A 680 20.60 34.37 -21.08
N GLN A 681 21.24 34.67 -19.95
CA GLN A 681 22.50 35.41 -19.99
C GLN A 681 23.58 34.64 -20.79
N LYS A 682 24.51 35.36 -21.43
CA LYS A 682 25.58 34.74 -22.22
C LYS A 682 26.40 33.77 -21.35
N GLY A 683 26.51 32.52 -21.78
CA GLY A 683 27.21 31.45 -21.04
C GLY A 683 26.31 30.63 -20.09
N TRP A 684 25.02 30.95 -19.98
CA TRP A 684 24.05 30.11 -19.24
C TRP A 684 23.51 28.99 -20.13
N GLY A 685 23.17 27.83 -19.54
CA GLY A 685 22.51 26.73 -20.26
C GLY A 685 23.34 25.46 -20.50
N GLY A 686 24.64 25.49 -20.21
CA GLY A 686 25.54 24.37 -20.52
C GLY A 686 25.69 24.16 -22.03
N ASP A 687 25.85 22.90 -22.44
CA ASP A 687 26.02 22.49 -23.84
C ASP A 687 24.71 22.53 -24.64
N PHE A 688 23.55 22.53 -23.96
CA PHE A 688 22.21 22.41 -24.57
C PHE A 688 21.24 23.54 -24.13
N PRO A 689 21.61 24.83 -24.28
CA PRO A 689 20.86 25.94 -23.73
C PRO A 689 19.44 26.06 -24.32
N LYS A 690 19.27 25.89 -25.64
CA LYS A 690 17.98 26.08 -26.31
C LYS A 690 17.03 24.91 -26.05
N LEU A 691 17.56 23.69 -26.04
CA LEU A 691 16.81 22.50 -25.66
C LEU A 691 16.37 22.57 -24.19
N TYR A 692 17.25 22.99 -23.27
CA TYR A 692 16.88 23.21 -21.87
C TYR A 692 15.75 24.24 -21.74
N PHE A 693 15.87 25.37 -22.44
CA PHE A 693 14.88 26.44 -22.43
C PHE A 693 13.52 25.95 -22.93
N LEU A 694 13.50 25.23 -24.07
CA LEU A 694 12.29 24.62 -24.63
C LEU A 694 11.63 23.68 -23.61
N LEU A 695 12.38 22.71 -23.10
CA LEU A 695 11.84 21.71 -22.19
C LEU A 695 11.32 22.34 -20.90
N ARG A 696 12.05 23.29 -20.30
CA ARG A 696 11.61 24.02 -19.10
C ARG A 696 10.31 24.78 -19.35
N LEU A 697 10.17 25.39 -20.52
CA LEU A 697 8.96 26.10 -20.92
C LEU A 697 7.78 25.13 -21.04
N LEU A 698 7.97 24.01 -21.73
CA LEU A 698 6.95 22.96 -21.87
C LEU A 698 6.51 22.40 -20.52
N LYS A 699 7.46 22.08 -19.63
CA LYS A 699 7.14 21.61 -18.28
C LYS A 699 6.34 22.65 -17.50
N SER A 700 6.63 23.94 -17.67
CA SER A 700 5.91 25.02 -16.98
C SER A 700 4.47 25.14 -17.48
N ILE A 701 4.25 25.04 -18.80
CA ILE A 701 2.91 25.01 -19.42
C ILE A 701 2.11 23.83 -18.87
N VAL A 702 2.68 22.62 -18.95
CA VAL A 702 2.02 21.37 -18.50
C VAL A 702 1.69 21.42 -17.01
N GLY A 703 2.63 21.83 -16.17
CA GLY A 703 2.41 21.92 -14.73
C GLY A 703 1.26 22.87 -14.39
N MET A 704 1.21 24.04 -15.03
CA MET A 704 0.13 24.99 -14.82
C MET A 704 -1.23 24.44 -15.28
N GLU A 705 -1.31 23.75 -16.41
CA GLU A 705 -2.56 23.11 -16.84
C GLU A 705 -3.02 22.02 -15.86
N LEU A 706 -2.11 21.19 -15.36
CA LEU A 706 -2.46 20.12 -14.41
C LEU A 706 -2.92 20.66 -13.06
N PHE A 707 -2.24 21.66 -12.51
CA PHE A 707 -2.72 22.35 -11.30
C PHE A 707 -4.07 23.02 -11.54
N SER A 708 -4.28 23.61 -12.72
CA SER A 708 -5.58 24.16 -13.11
C SER A 708 -6.68 23.08 -13.11
N GLU A 709 -6.42 21.87 -13.61
CA GLU A 709 -7.40 20.78 -13.54
C GLU A 709 -7.67 20.32 -12.10
N ILE A 710 -6.64 20.27 -11.26
CA ILE A 710 -6.77 19.96 -9.82
C ILE A 710 -7.65 21.01 -9.14
N TRP A 711 -7.39 22.29 -9.33
CA TRP A 711 -8.17 23.36 -8.71
C TRP A 711 -9.59 23.44 -9.26
N LYS A 712 -9.81 23.11 -10.54
CA LYS A 712 -11.16 22.92 -11.08
C LYS A 712 -11.92 21.81 -10.35
N SER A 713 -11.24 20.72 -9.98
CA SER A 713 -11.86 19.65 -9.19
C SER A 713 -12.19 20.11 -7.77
N PHE A 714 -11.30 20.85 -7.12
CA PHE A 714 -11.56 21.40 -5.78
C PHE A 714 -12.74 22.39 -5.82
N ALA A 715 -12.80 23.24 -6.84
CA ALA A 715 -13.89 24.20 -7.03
C ALA A 715 -15.25 23.52 -7.27
N ALA A 716 -15.25 22.32 -7.88
CA ALA A 716 -16.46 21.53 -8.10
C ALA A 716 -16.97 20.88 -6.80
N ASP A 717 -16.05 20.44 -5.92
CA ASP A 717 -16.37 19.80 -4.64
C ASP A 717 -16.92 20.79 -3.59
N ARG A 718 -16.65 22.11 -3.74
CA ARG A 718 -17.03 23.25 -2.88
C ARG A 718 -16.56 23.21 -1.42
N VAL A 719 -16.26 22.04 -0.86
CA VAL A 719 -15.76 21.88 0.50
C VAL A 719 -14.25 22.11 0.54
N ASP A 720 -13.83 22.97 1.48
CA ASP A 720 -12.43 23.30 1.79
C ASP A 720 -11.61 23.72 0.55
N PHE A 721 -12.25 24.38 -0.43
CA PHE A 721 -11.62 24.78 -1.69
C PHE A 721 -10.36 25.63 -1.47
N SER A 722 -10.46 26.68 -0.65
CA SER A 722 -9.37 27.62 -0.37
C SER A 722 -8.20 26.93 0.35
N GLU A 723 -8.49 26.11 1.35
CA GLU A 723 -7.51 25.34 2.11
C GLU A 723 -6.79 24.32 1.21
N ARG A 724 -7.52 23.49 0.47
CA ARG A 724 -6.93 22.49 -0.46
C ARG A 724 -6.12 23.15 -1.55
N LEU A 725 -6.58 24.29 -2.08
CA LEU A 725 -5.85 25.06 -3.08
C LEU A 725 -4.55 25.63 -2.51
N ALA A 726 -4.60 26.32 -1.37
CA ALA A 726 -3.41 26.86 -0.72
C ALA A 726 -2.42 25.75 -0.37
N THR A 727 -2.91 24.64 0.20
CA THR A 727 -2.13 23.45 0.56
C THR A 727 -1.44 22.82 -0.65
N SER A 728 -2.14 22.67 -1.79
CA SER A 728 -1.56 22.13 -3.03
C SER A 728 -0.39 22.96 -3.59
N VAL A 729 -0.22 24.20 -3.13
CA VAL A 729 0.77 25.17 -3.62
C VAL A 729 1.88 25.46 -2.61
N ARG A 730 1.62 25.38 -1.30
CA ARG A 730 2.63 25.60 -0.23
C ARG A 730 3.85 24.67 -0.38
N GLY A 731 3.66 23.51 -0.98
CA GLY A 731 4.71 22.66 -1.50
C GLY A 731 5.33 21.76 -0.44
N HIS A 732 5.20 20.46 -0.64
CA HIS A 732 5.86 19.43 0.17
C HIS A 732 6.77 18.53 -0.67
N TRP A 733 7.68 17.83 0.00
CA TRP A 733 8.81 17.13 -0.61
C TRP A 733 8.55 15.63 -0.73
N GLY A 734 8.64 15.08 -1.94
CA GLY A 734 8.73 13.63 -2.14
C GLY A 734 10.11 13.10 -1.78
N ARG A 735 10.32 12.61 -0.55
CA ARG A 735 11.59 11.93 -0.18
C ARG A 735 11.66 10.50 -0.76
N LEU A 736 10.51 9.85 -0.91
CA LEU A 736 10.39 8.46 -1.32
C LEU A 736 10.21 8.35 -2.84
N VAL A 737 10.80 7.31 -3.43
CA VAL A 737 10.75 7.05 -4.89
C VAL A 737 9.31 6.95 -5.40
N LEU A 738 8.42 6.30 -4.64
CA LEU A 738 6.99 6.15 -4.97
C LEU A 738 6.11 7.16 -4.22
N SER A 739 6.65 8.33 -3.85
CA SER A 739 5.82 9.40 -3.32
C SER A 739 4.83 9.94 -4.36
N ALA A 740 3.68 10.42 -3.89
CA ALA A 740 2.69 11.05 -4.78
C ALA A 740 3.29 12.26 -5.52
N HIS A 741 4.19 13.02 -4.89
CA HIS A 741 4.94 14.10 -5.52
C HIS A 741 5.75 13.63 -6.74
N ASN A 742 6.60 12.61 -6.61
CA ASN A 742 7.42 12.12 -7.72
C ASN A 742 6.55 11.53 -8.83
N ALA A 743 5.47 10.82 -8.47
CA ALA A 743 4.54 10.30 -9.46
C ALA A 743 3.80 11.42 -10.22
N PHE A 744 3.48 12.54 -9.56
CA PHE A 744 2.91 13.73 -10.20
C PHE A 744 3.91 14.43 -11.13
N GLU A 745 5.15 14.62 -10.68
CA GLU A 745 6.23 15.16 -11.52
C GLU A 745 6.51 14.27 -12.73
N ASN A 746 6.39 12.95 -12.59
CA ASN A 746 6.47 12.05 -13.73
C ASN A 746 5.34 12.28 -14.75
N LYS A 747 4.10 12.54 -14.29
CA LYS A 747 2.98 12.90 -15.17
C LYS A 747 3.28 14.15 -16.00
N HIS A 748 3.97 15.14 -15.41
CA HIS A 748 4.42 16.33 -16.15
C HIS A 748 5.30 15.93 -17.33
N GLN A 749 6.31 15.10 -17.06
CA GLN A 749 7.28 14.65 -18.06
C GLN A 749 6.63 13.80 -19.17
N ARG A 750 5.65 12.96 -18.84
CA ARG A 750 4.87 12.18 -19.82
C ARG A 750 4.16 13.06 -20.83
N ILE A 751 3.46 14.09 -20.34
CA ILE A 751 2.73 15.01 -21.21
C ILE A 751 3.70 15.87 -22.03
N VAL A 752 4.83 16.29 -21.44
CA VAL A 752 5.90 17.00 -22.18
C VAL A 752 6.40 16.16 -23.35
N ALA A 753 6.78 14.89 -23.12
CA ALA A 753 7.25 14.00 -24.18
C ALA A 753 6.18 13.78 -25.27
N ALA A 754 4.93 13.51 -24.87
CA ALA A 754 3.83 13.30 -25.81
C ALA A 754 3.54 14.54 -26.68
N ARG A 755 3.60 15.74 -26.09
CA ARG A 755 3.43 16.99 -26.86
C ARG A 755 4.63 17.31 -27.73
N LEU A 756 5.84 17.05 -27.26
CA LEU A 756 7.06 17.25 -28.04
C LEU A 756 7.04 16.38 -29.30
N LYS A 757 6.62 15.13 -29.17
CA LYS A 757 6.41 14.21 -30.30
C LYS A 757 5.39 14.76 -31.30
N ARG A 758 4.21 15.19 -30.84
CA ARG A 758 3.16 15.75 -31.71
C ARG A 758 3.61 17.03 -32.41
N PHE A 759 4.32 17.90 -31.71
CA PHE A 759 4.90 19.11 -32.29
C PHE A 759 5.91 18.78 -33.40
N ALA A 760 6.78 17.79 -33.16
CA ALA A 760 7.73 17.32 -34.17
C ALA A 760 7.00 16.76 -35.41
N GLU A 761 5.97 15.95 -35.23
CA GLU A 761 5.16 15.41 -36.33
C GLU A 761 4.49 16.53 -37.15
N HIS A 762 3.87 17.49 -36.48
CA HIS A 762 3.25 18.64 -37.14
C HIS A 762 4.26 19.52 -37.89
N LEU A 763 5.44 19.73 -37.30
CA LEU A 763 6.52 20.50 -37.92
C LEU A 763 7.01 19.85 -39.22
N ALA A 764 7.13 18.52 -39.24
CA ALA A 764 7.52 17.77 -40.43
C ALA A 764 6.45 17.86 -41.54
N GLU A 765 5.17 17.78 -41.17
CA GLU A 765 4.04 17.86 -42.10
C GLU A 765 3.92 19.24 -42.75
N GLN A 766 3.99 20.31 -41.95
CA GLN A 766 3.81 21.69 -42.44
C GLN A 766 5.03 22.24 -43.16
N HIS A 767 6.22 21.78 -42.78
CA HIS A 767 7.48 22.29 -43.30
C HIS A 767 8.40 21.14 -43.72
N PRO A 768 8.22 20.58 -44.93
CA PRO A 768 9.01 19.45 -45.42
C PRO A 768 10.53 19.69 -45.40
N LYS A 769 10.97 20.96 -45.51
CA LYS A 769 12.39 21.34 -45.38
C LYS A 769 12.97 21.17 -43.97
N LYS A 770 12.12 21.08 -42.95
CA LYS A 770 12.47 20.85 -41.54
C LYS A 770 12.27 19.40 -41.10
N ALA A 771 11.95 18.48 -42.02
CA ALA A 771 11.60 17.10 -41.68
C ALA A 771 12.72 16.34 -40.94
N GLU A 772 13.99 16.60 -41.28
CA GLU A 772 15.13 15.98 -40.59
C GLU A 772 15.26 16.48 -39.14
N ALA A 773 15.23 17.81 -38.94
CA ALA A 773 15.24 18.45 -37.61
C ALA A 773 14.05 18.00 -36.75
N ALA A 774 12.86 17.91 -37.35
CA ALA A 774 11.68 17.34 -36.72
C ALA A 774 11.85 15.86 -36.36
N GLY A 775 12.49 15.07 -37.23
CA GLY A 775 12.82 13.66 -36.97
C GLY A 775 13.69 13.47 -35.73
N LEU A 776 14.71 14.32 -35.52
CA LEU A 776 15.54 14.30 -34.31
C LEU A 776 14.73 14.61 -33.05
N LEU A 777 13.85 15.61 -33.11
CA LEU A 777 13.00 16.00 -31.99
C LEU A 777 11.99 14.90 -31.63
N LYS A 778 11.41 14.25 -32.65
CA LYS A 778 10.52 13.10 -32.49
C LYS A 778 11.25 11.93 -31.82
N ALA A 779 12.43 11.57 -32.31
CA ALA A 779 13.23 10.49 -31.74
C ALA A 779 13.56 10.75 -30.26
N ALA A 780 13.97 11.97 -29.92
CA ALA A 780 14.25 12.36 -28.53
C ALA A 780 13.01 12.30 -27.62
N ALA A 781 11.82 12.58 -28.16
CA ALA A 781 10.57 12.46 -27.43
C ALA A 781 10.15 11.00 -27.20
N GLU A 782 10.47 10.09 -28.13
CA GLU A 782 10.11 8.66 -28.02
C GLU A 782 10.96 7.94 -26.97
N VAL A 783 12.25 8.25 -26.87
CA VAL A 783 13.15 7.66 -25.85
C VAL A 783 13.27 8.48 -24.57
N TYR A 784 12.39 9.47 -24.37
CA TYR A 784 12.44 10.43 -23.27
C TYR A 784 12.45 9.78 -21.87
N HIS A 785 11.92 8.57 -21.78
CA HIS A 785 11.75 7.80 -20.55
C HIS A 785 12.85 6.77 -20.29
N LEU A 786 13.71 6.55 -21.28
CA LEU A 786 14.50 5.34 -21.37
C LEU A 786 15.88 5.53 -20.75
N SER A 787 16.27 4.56 -19.93
CA SER A 787 17.66 4.36 -19.51
C SER A 787 17.98 2.87 -19.45
N ILE A 788 19.23 2.52 -19.78
CA ILE A 788 19.72 1.14 -19.72
C ILE A 788 21.12 1.16 -19.08
N THR A 789 21.37 0.17 -18.21
CA THR A 789 22.73 -0.15 -17.77
C THR A 789 23.28 -1.28 -18.64
N LEU A 790 24.43 -1.05 -19.27
CA LEU A 790 25.09 -2.01 -20.16
C LEU A 790 25.85 -3.09 -19.36
N PRO A 791 26.23 -4.22 -19.98
CA PRO A 791 26.90 -5.34 -19.29
C PRO A 791 28.21 -4.97 -18.58
N ASP A 792 28.87 -3.88 -18.97
CA ASP A 792 30.10 -3.37 -18.36
C ASP A 792 29.84 -2.34 -17.23
N ALA A 793 28.62 -2.30 -16.70
CA ALA A 793 28.11 -1.36 -15.71
C ALA A 793 28.01 0.11 -16.16
N THR A 794 28.09 0.39 -17.47
CA THR A 794 27.91 1.75 -17.98
C THR A 794 26.43 2.11 -18.04
N PHE A 795 26.04 3.18 -17.34
CA PHE A 795 24.68 3.71 -17.35
C PHE A 795 24.46 4.67 -18.53
N VAL A 796 23.41 4.43 -19.31
CA VAL A 796 23.07 5.21 -20.52
C VAL A 796 21.66 5.79 -20.39
N PRO A 797 21.52 7.06 -19.99
CA PRO A 797 20.25 7.77 -20.01
C PRO A 797 19.98 8.39 -21.38
N LEU A 798 18.75 8.31 -21.88
CA LEU A 798 18.35 8.87 -23.17
C LEU A 798 17.43 10.09 -23.06
N SER A 799 17.01 10.48 -21.86
CA SER A 799 16.12 11.63 -21.69
C SER A 799 16.81 12.95 -22.05
N ALA A 800 16.27 13.67 -23.03
CA ALA A 800 16.71 15.03 -23.35
C ALA A 800 16.66 15.96 -22.11
N TRP A 801 15.72 15.74 -21.19
CA TRP A 801 15.64 16.49 -19.94
C TRP A 801 16.83 16.21 -19.02
N SER A 802 17.18 14.95 -18.83
CA SER A 802 18.30 14.57 -17.95
C SER A 802 19.61 15.12 -18.46
N TRP A 803 19.86 15.06 -19.77
CA TRP A 803 21.03 15.66 -20.43
C TRP A 803 21.10 17.17 -20.26
N THR A 804 20.02 17.88 -20.58
CA THR A 804 19.98 19.34 -20.50
C THR A 804 20.02 19.85 -19.07
N SER A 805 19.31 19.22 -18.14
CA SER A 805 19.32 19.60 -16.72
C SER A 805 20.66 19.30 -16.06
N TYR A 806 21.33 18.21 -16.42
CA TYR A 806 22.66 17.89 -15.91
C TYR A 806 23.70 18.90 -16.39
N SER A 807 23.72 19.19 -17.70
CA SER A 807 24.62 20.18 -18.30
C SER A 807 24.36 21.60 -17.77
N TYR A 808 23.09 22.01 -17.62
CA TYR A 808 22.71 23.30 -17.03
C TYR A 808 23.27 23.52 -15.62
N ARG A 809 23.37 22.45 -14.82
CA ARG A 809 23.93 22.49 -13.46
C ARG A 809 25.47 22.41 -13.43
N GLY A 810 26.13 22.45 -14.59
CA GLY A 810 27.58 22.37 -14.72
C GLY A 810 28.13 20.94 -14.84
N GLY A 811 27.26 19.95 -15.03
CA GLY A 811 27.68 18.57 -15.32
C GLY A 811 28.39 18.47 -16.67
N LEU A 812 29.45 17.68 -16.73
CA LEU A 812 30.21 17.41 -17.95
C LEU A 812 29.94 15.98 -18.44
N GLY A 813 29.77 15.81 -19.75
CA GLY A 813 29.52 14.51 -20.37
C GLY A 813 28.12 13.96 -20.09
N ALA A 814 28.01 12.63 -19.96
CA ALA A 814 26.73 11.96 -19.79
C ALA A 814 26.17 12.12 -18.36
N PRO A 815 24.83 12.21 -18.20
CA PRO A 815 24.19 12.23 -16.89
C PRO A 815 24.48 10.95 -16.08
N THR A 816 24.62 11.14 -14.77
CA THR A 816 24.79 10.05 -13.80
C THR A 816 23.43 9.46 -13.37
N PRO A 817 23.39 8.23 -12.82
CA PRO A 817 22.17 7.65 -12.24
C PRO A 817 21.42 8.60 -11.29
N LEU A 818 22.15 9.30 -10.41
CA LEU A 818 21.56 10.22 -9.42
C LEU A 818 20.94 11.48 -10.05
N SER A 819 21.36 11.86 -11.27
CA SER A 819 20.80 12.97 -12.02
C SER A 819 19.63 12.59 -12.94
N SER A 820 19.39 11.29 -13.16
CA SER A 820 18.36 10.76 -14.06
C SER A 820 17.00 10.55 -13.38
N LEU A 821 16.44 11.66 -12.87
CA LEU A 821 15.15 11.64 -12.16
C LEU A 821 13.97 11.29 -13.07
N VAL A 822 14.03 11.69 -14.35
CA VAL A 822 12.94 11.43 -15.30
C VAL A 822 12.79 9.94 -15.53
N GLU A 823 13.88 9.26 -15.87
CA GLU A 823 13.90 7.83 -16.16
C GLU A 823 13.56 7.01 -14.92
N ARG A 824 14.08 7.41 -13.75
CA ARG A 824 13.73 6.81 -12.45
C ARG A 824 12.22 6.85 -12.21
N ASP A 825 11.65 8.06 -12.17
CA ASP A 825 10.24 8.24 -11.80
C ASP A 825 9.30 7.64 -12.85
N TRP A 826 9.75 7.54 -14.10
CA TRP A 826 8.99 6.91 -15.18
C TRP A 826 8.94 5.40 -15.02
N ALA A 827 10.10 4.77 -14.83
CA ALA A 827 10.19 3.33 -14.67
C ALA A 827 9.48 2.86 -13.40
N THR A 828 9.57 3.61 -12.30
CA THR A 828 8.88 3.27 -11.05
C THR A 828 7.37 3.40 -11.18
N ARG A 829 6.87 4.44 -11.85
CA ARG A 829 5.44 4.60 -12.13
C ARG A 829 4.93 3.53 -13.11
N ASP A 830 5.68 3.22 -14.17
CA ASP A 830 5.35 2.11 -15.08
C ASP A 830 5.26 0.78 -14.32
N PHE A 831 6.20 0.53 -13.40
CA PHE A 831 6.20 -0.70 -12.62
C PHE A 831 5.01 -0.80 -11.67
N LEU A 832 4.72 0.26 -10.92
CA LEU A 832 3.56 0.29 -10.03
C LEU A 832 2.24 0.16 -10.81
N THR A 833 2.11 0.88 -11.93
CA THR A 833 0.91 0.87 -12.77
C THR A 833 0.67 -0.53 -13.35
N ALA A 834 1.68 -1.11 -14.01
CA ALA A 834 1.57 -2.45 -14.58
C ALA A 834 1.29 -3.51 -13.51
N TYR A 835 1.84 -3.34 -12.30
CA TYR A 835 1.61 -4.29 -11.21
C TYR A 835 0.17 -4.23 -10.69
N LEU A 836 -0.38 -3.02 -10.50
CA LEU A 836 -1.78 -2.82 -10.11
C LEU A 836 -2.76 -3.31 -11.17
N GLU A 837 -2.47 -3.03 -12.44
CA GLU A 837 -3.30 -3.44 -13.58
C GLU A 837 -3.35 -4.96 -13.71
N GLU A 838 -2.19 -5.63 -13.68
CA GLU A 838 -2.14 -7.10 -13.74
C GLU A 838 -2.85 -7.74 -12.53
N ALA A 839 -2.84 -7.06 -11.37
CA ALA A 839 -3.50 -7.49 -10.14
C ALA A 839 -5.00 -7.18 -10.11
N GLY A 840 -5.51 -6.35 -11.03
CA GLY A 840 -6.91 -5.90 -11.03
C GLY A 840 -7.26 -5.00 -9.83
N LEU A 841 -6.27 -4.33 -9.24
CA LEU A 841 -6.44 -3.44 -8.09
C LEU A 841 -6.61 -1.97 -8.49
N GLY A 842 -6.17 -1.60 -9.70
CA GLY A 842 -6.27 -0.24 -10.21
C GLY A 842 -5.50 -0.08 -11.51
N ASP A 843 -5.57 1.13 -12.03
CA ASP A 843 -4.94 1.58 -13.28
C ASP A 843 -4.30 2.97 -13.08
N GLU A 844 -3.85 3.59 -14.16
CA GLU A 844 -3.27 4.94 -14.12
C GLU A 844 -4.25 6.00 -13.56
N GLU A 845 -5.55 5.89 -13.85
CA GLU A 845 -6.56 6.81 -13.33
C GLU A 845 -6.71 6.67 -11.81
N THR A 846 -6.58 5.45 -11.31
CA THR A 846 -6.62 5.14 -9.87
C THR A 846 -5.44 5.79 -9.14
N ILE A 847 -4.23 5.68 -9.70
CA ILE A 847 -3.02 6.34 -9.17
C ILE A 847 -3.21 7.86 -9.20
N ASP A 848 -3.65 8.42 -10.32
CA ASP A 848 -3.83 9.86 -10.48
C ASP A 848 -4.86 10.43 -9.50
N LYS A 849 -5.99 9.74 -9.28
CA LYS A 849 -6.97 10.15 -8.28
C LYS A 849 -6.37 10.21 -6.87
N LYS A 850 -5.55 9.22 -6.51
CA LYS A 850 -4.89 9.19 -5.20
C LYS A 850 -3.84 10.30 -5.07
N ILE A 851 -3.11 10.61 -6.15
CA ILE A 851 -2.18 11.74 -6.18
C ILE A 851 -2.92 13.06 -5.93
N VAL A 852 -4.05 13.31 -6.61
CA VAL A 852 -4.84 14.55 -6.43
C VAL A 852 -5.40 14.67 -5.02
N GLU A 853 -5.86 13.57 -4.43
CA GLU A 853 -6.31 13.48 -3.04
C GLU A 853 -5.19 13.90 -2.08
N LEU A 854 -4.02 13.24 -2.17
CA LEU A 854 -2.89 13.52 -1.28
C LEU A 854 -2.31 14.92 -1.47
N ILE A 855 -2.25 15.45 -2.69
CA ILE A 855 -1.84 16.85 -2.94
C ILE A 855 -2.82 17.84 -2.31
N GLY A 856 -4.13 17.57 -2.37
CA GLY A 856 -5.15 18.43 -1.75
C GLY A 856 -5.07 18.45 -0.23
N GLU A 857 -4.58 17.37 0.38
CA GLU A 857 -4.42 17.20 1.84
C GLU A 857 -3.03 17.61 2.35
N GLY A 858 -2.09 18.02 1.49
CA GLY A 858 -0.71 18.35 1.87
C GLY A 858 0.13 17.12 2.24
N ARG A 859 -0.27 15.96 1.75
CA ARG A 859 0.27 14.63 2.03
C ARG A 859 0.98 14.03 0.83
N GLU A 860 1.37 14.84 -0.15
CA GLU A 860 2.11 14.37 -1.33
C GLU A 860 3.50 13.74 -1.07
N PRO A 861 4.17 13.96 0.08
CA PRO A 861 5.38 13.20 0.45
C PRO A 861 5.12 11.70 0.71
N GLU A 862 3.87 11.34 1.01
CA GLU A 862 3.51 9.98 1.41
C GLU A 862 3.67 8.97 0.27
N ASP A 863 3.95 7.73 0.66
CA ASP A 863 4.24 6.64 -0.25
C ASP A 863 2.96 6.05 -0.86
N LEU A 864 2.86 6.06 -2.18
CA LEU A 864 1.70 5.50 -2.88
C LEU A 864 1.51 4.00 -2.61
N ARG A 865 2.54 3.25 -2.21
CA ARG A 865 2.40 1.82 -1.85
C ARG A 865 1.53 1.63 -0.61
N GLU A 866 1.61 2.52 0.37
CA GLU A 866 0.78 2.44 1.56
C GLU A 866 -0.69 2.65 1.21
N HIS A 867 -0.95 3.62 0.33
CA HIS A 867 -2.29 4.01 -0.11
C HIS A 867 -2.92 3.08 -1.15
N LEU A 868 -2.12 2.41 -1.97
CA LEU A 868 -2.63 1.58 -3.08
C LEU A 868 -2.47 0.08 -2.82
N LEU A 869 -1.54 -0.33 -1.97
CA LEU A 869 -1.25 -1.74 -1.67
C LEU A 869 -1.42 -2.09 -0.18
N GLY A 870 -1.66 -1.10 0.70
CA GLY A 870 -1.81 -1.31 2.14
C GLY A 870 -0.50 -1.66 2.86
N ILE A 871 0.64 -1.30 2.27
CA ILE A 871 1.96 -1.72 2.75
C ILE A 871 2.78 -0.51 3.17
N SER A 872 3.09 -0.47 4.46
CA SER A 872 4.11 0.42 5.01
C SER A 872 5.45 -0.31 4.99
N VAL A 873 6.44 0.29 4.32
CA VAL A 873 7.82 -0.23 4.30
C VAL A 873 8.63 0.57 5.31
N ASP A 874 9.00 -0.11 6.38
CA ASP A 874 9.94 0.40 7.37
C ASP A 874 11.30 0.68 6.70
N PRO A 875 11.80 1.93 6.73
CA PRO A 875 13.11 2.30 6.17
C PRO A 875 14.26 1.44 6.71
N ASP A 876 14.18 0.94 7.94
CA ASP A 876 15.22 0.13 8.58
C ASP A 876 15.29 -1.31 8.03
N ARG A 877 14.29 -1.73 7.24
CA ARG A 877 14.26 -3.04 6.55
C ARG A 877 15.00 -3.04 5.22
N LEU A 878 15.57 -1.91 4.83
CA LEU A 878 16.20 -1.72 3.53
C LEU A 878 17.68 -1.36 3.72
N VAL A 879 18.56 -2.16 3.13
CA VAL A 879 19.87 -1.67 2.72
C VAL A 879 19.97 -1.86 1.22
N VAL A 880 19.38 -0.91 0.48
CA VAL A 880 19.66 -0.77 -0.96
C VAL A 880 20.93 0.05 -1.09
N LEU A 881 22.05 -0.67 -1.14
CA LEU A 881 23.40 -0.35 -1.61
C LEU A 881 23.80 1.13 -1.69
N GLN A 882 24.59 1.54 -0.70
CA GLN A 882 25.61 2.58 -0.85
C GLN A 882 26.83 1.98 -1.57
N THR A 883 26.81 1.87 -2.89
CA THR A 883 28.07 1.72 -3.63
C THR A 883 28.71 3.12 -3.72
N PRO A 884 30.02 3.29 -3.43
CA PRO A 884 30.70 4.58 -3.61
C PRO A 884 30.44 5.16 -5.00
N SER A 885 30.30 6.48 -5.09
CA SER A 885 30.01 7.19 -6.34
C SER A 885 31.10 6.93 -7.39
N GLY A 886 30.79 6.20 -8.46
CA GLY A 886 31.69 6.00 -9.61
C GLY A 886 31.51 4.62 -10.25
N LYS A 887 32.13 4.40 -11.42
CA LYS A 887 32.22 3.06 -12.01
C LYS A 887 33.20 2.24 -11.15
N PRO A 888 32.77 1.17 -10.47
CA PRO A 888 33.65 0.40 -9.61
C PRO A 888 34.78 -0.24 -10.44
N PRO A 889 35.99 -0.42 -9.87
CA PRO A 889 37.08 -1.08 -10.56
C PRO A 889 36.71 -2.53 -10.91
N VAL A 890 37.22 -3.02 -12.04
CA VAL A 890 36.94 -4.38 -12.55
C VAL A 890 37.74 -5.41 -11.76
N ALA A 891 37.07 -6.44 -11.23
CA ALA A 891 37.73 -7.56 -10.56
C ALA A 891 38.45 -8.46 -11.57
N ALA A 892 39.61 -8.99 -11.21
CA ALA A 892 40.28 -10.00 -12.02
C ALA A 892 39.48 -11.31 -12.08
N LYS A 893 39.64 -12.04 -13.18
CA LYS A 893 39.08 -13.39 -13.32
C LYS A 893 39.84 -14.38 -12.44
N LEU A 894 39.11 -15.34 -11.88
CA LEU A 894 39.71 -16.52 -11.26
C LEU A 894 40.39 -17.38 -12.34
N ILE A 895 41.49 -18.01 -11.98
CA ILE A 895 42.30 -18.85 -12.86
C ILE A 895 41.97 -20.32 -12.59
N ARG A 896 41.67 -21.07 -13.64
CA ARG A 896 41.52 -22.54 -13.57
C ARG A 896 42.90 -23.17 -13.57
N PRO A 897 43.30 -23.93 -12.52
CA PRO A 897 44.58 -24.63 -12.52
C PRO A 897 44.57 -25.91 -13.38
N LEU A 898 43.39 -26.36 -13.84
CA LEU A 898 43.18 -27.56 -14.64
C LEU A 898 42.21 -27.27 -15.80
N ASP A 899 42.38 -27.97 -16.91
CA ASP A 899 41.51 -27.84 -18.09
C ASP A 899 40.18 -28.61 -17.93
N GLY A 900 40.12 -29.56 -17.00
CA GLY A 900 38.95 -30.41 -16.72
C GLY A 900 38.49 -30.33 -15.26
N PRO A 901 37.41 -31.05 -14.90
CA PRO A 901 36.90 -31.07 -13.54
C PRO A 901 37.85 -31.80 -12.58
N ILE A 902 37.85 -31.41 -11.30
CA ILE A 902 38.55 -32.12 -10.22
C ILE A 902 37.79 -33.34 -9.74
N MET A 903 36.46 -33.35 -9.92
CA MET A 903 35.60 -34.45 -9.54
C MET A 903 34.47 -34.64 -10.54
N GLU A 904 34.20 -35.90 -10.82
CA GLU A 904 33.11 -36.37 -11.67
C GLU A 904 32.28 -37.43 -10.94
N PRO A 905 31.04 -37.70 -11.39
CA PRO A 905 30.22 -38.79 -10.88
C PRO A 905 30.92 -40.14 -11.02
N VAL A 906 30.76 -41.02 -10.03
CA VAL A 906 31.27 -42.39 -10.08
C VAL A 906 30.10 -43.32 -10.38
N SER A 907 30.08 -43.90 -11.57
CA SER A 907 28.96 -44.74 -12.05
C SER A 907 28.63 -45.89 -11.11
N ASP A 908 29.64 -46.46 -10.44
CA ASP A 908 29.50 -47.63 -9.58
C ASP A 908 28.91 -47.28 -8.19
N ASN A 909 28.89 -45.99 -7.83
CA ASN A 909 28.32 -45.51 -6.56
C ASN A 909 26.90 -44.99 -6.79
N SER A 910 25.88 -45.83 -6.56
CA SER A 910 24.48 -45.55 -6.92
C SER A 910 23.90 -44.21 -6.38
N TRP A 911 24.41 -43.70 -5.26
CA TRP A 911 23.96 -42.47 -4.63
C TRP A 911 24.57 -41.18 -5.22
N GLU A 912 25.64 -41.29 -6.01
CA GLU A 912 26.34 -40.18 -6.66
C GLU A 912 26.58 -40.41 -8.17
N SER A 913 26.00 -41.46 -8.72
CA SER A 913 26.30 -41.96 -10.07
C SER A 913 25.89 -41.02 -11.19
N ARG A 914 24.98 -40.08 -10.94
CA ARG A 914 24.49 -39.14 -11.96
C ARG A 914 25.25 -37.83 -11.94
N TYR A 915 25.30 -37.15 -10.79
CA TYR A 915 25.85 -35.80 -10.70
C TYR A 915 26.58 -35.58 -9.38
N VAL A 916 27.69 -34.83 -9.44
CA VAL A 916 28.43 -34.31 -8.28
C VAL A 916 28.64 -32.82 -8.48
N LEU A 917 28.11 -32.00 -7.59
CA LEU A 917 27.99 -30.56 -7.82
C LEU A 917 28.00 -29.75 -6.52
N ASN A 918 28.01 -28.42 -6.66
CA ASN A 918 27.70 -27.42 -5.62
C ASN A 918 28.34 -27.71 -4.26
N ALA A 919 29.67 -27.80 -4.23
CA ALA A 919 30.40 -28.25 -3.06
C ALA A 919 30.72 -27.12 -2.07
N GLY A 920 30.43 -27.36 -0.79
CA GLY A 920 30.98 -26.63 0.33
C GLY A 920 32.43 -27.04 0.56
N ALA A 921 33.23 -26.16 1.18
CA ALA A 921 34.62 -26.43 1.45
C ALA A 921 35.06 -25.86 2.80
N VAL A 922 35.88 -26.60 3.54
CA VAL A 922 36.47 -26.14 4.81
C VAL A 922 37.89 -26.64 4.94
N ARG A 923 38.80 -25.80 5.45
CA ARG A 923 40.19 -26.22 5.73
C ARG A 923 40.30 -26.59 7.21
N LEU A 924 40.72 -27.83 7.49
CA LEU A 924 40.90 -28.39 8.83
C LEU A 924 42.14 -29.28 8.84
N ASP A 925 42.97 -29.16 9.88
CA ASP A 925 44.18 -29.97 10.08
C ASP A 925 45.07 -30.08 8.81
N GLY A 926 45.31 -28.94 8.16
CA GLY A 926 46.11 -28.85 6.93
C GLY A 926 45.45 -29.37 5.65
N ASN A 927 44.28 -30.03 5.71
CA ASN A 927 43.55 -30.52 4.55
C ASN A 927 42.39 -29.59 4.17
N VAL A 928 42.06 -29.51 2.89
CA VAL A 928 40.76 -28.98 2.44
C VAL A 928 39.80 -30.15 2.31
N TYR A 929 38.69 -30.08 3.05
CA TYR A 929 37.57 -30.98 2.95
C TYR A 929 36.51 -30.37 2.04
N ILE A 930 36.08 -31.13 1.04
CA ILE A 930 35.09 -30.77 0.02
C ILE A 930 33.82 -31.57 0.33
N LEU A 931 32.80 -30.89 0.84
CA LEU A 931 31.48 -31.44 1.10
C LEU A 931 30.61 -31.20 -0.12
N TYR A 932 30.47 -32.20 -0.98
CA TYR A 932 29.79 -32.04 -2.26
C TYR A 932 28.36 -32.55 -2.24
N ARG A 933 27.48 -31.89 -3.01
CA ARG A 933 26.17 -32.44 -3.31
C ARG A 933 26.34 -33.56 -4.33
N ALA A 934 25.76 -34.71 -4.02
CA ALA A 934 25.68 -35.87 -4.89
C ALA A 934 24.22 -36.17 -5.23
N TYR A 935 23.99 -36.64 -6.45
CA TYR A 935 22.67 -37.06 -6.91
C TYR A 935 22.77 -38.41 -7.61
N GLY A 936 21.95 -39.36 -7.16
CA GLY A 936 21.96 -40.75 -7.61
C GLY A 936 20.76 -41.13 -8.47
N GLU A 937 20.69 -42.41 -8.83
CA GLU A 937 19.58 -42.98 -9.62
C GLU A 937 18.23 -42.92 -8.89
N ASP A 938 18.26 -42.84 -7.57
CA ASP A 938 17.07 -42.74 -6.71
C ASP A 938 16.46 -41.34 -6.65
N ASN A 939 17.04 -40.38 -7.36
CA ASN A 939 16.59 -38.99 -7.44
C ASN A 939 16.65 -38.23 -6.10
N ILE A 940 17.58 -38.60 -5.22
CA ILE A 940 17.75 -37.96 -3.90
C ILE A 940 19.12 -37.28 -3.83
N SER A 941 19.13 -35.99 -3.48
CA SER A 941 20.37 -35.26 -3.18
C SER A 941 20.92 -35.61 -1.79
N ARG A 942 22.23 -35.87 -1.70
CA ARG A 942 22.95 -36.19 -0.45
C ARG A 942 24.28 -35.43 -0.40
N ILE A 943 24.91 -35.39 0.78
CA ILE A 943 26.23 -34.77 0.94
C ILE A 943 27.31 -35.85 1.03
N GLY A 944 28.26 -35.81 0.11
CA GLY A 944 29.48 -36.63 0.10
C GLY A 944 30.69 -35.88 0.65
N LEU A 945 31.80 -36.59 0.85
CA LEU A 945 33.05 -36.01 1.33
C LEU A 945 34.25 -36.46 0.50
N ALA A 946 35.02 -35.47 0.03
CA ALA A 946 36.36 -35.64 -0.53
C ALA A 946 37.35 -34.72 0.19
N TRP A 947 38.65 -34.97 0.06
CA TRP A 947 39.67 -34.08 0.61
C TRP A 947 40.90 -33.97 -0.29
N THR A 948 41.62 -32.87 -0.12
CA THR A 948 42.84 -32.54 -0.85
C THR A 948 43.82 -31.79 0.06
N ARG A 949 45.11 -32.09 -0.07
CA ARG A 949 46.21 -31.42 0.65
C ARG A 949 46.66 -30.16 -0.08
N ASP A 950 46.82 -30.25 -1.40
CA ASP A 950 47.30 -29.15 -2.23
C ASP A 950 46.18 -28.21 -2.72
N GLY A 951 44.92 -28.60 -2.52
CA GLY A 951 43.75 -27.84 -2.93
C GLY A 951 43.26 -28.14 -4.34
N ILE A 952 44.02 -28.89 -5.15
CA ILE A 952 43.79 -29.08 -6.58
C ILE A 952 43.53 -30.55 -6.90
N HIS A 953 44.36 -31.46 -6.38
CA HIS A 953 44.26 -32.90 -6.64
C HIS A 953 43.56 -33.60 -5.47
N ILE A 954 42.57 -34.43 -5.76
CA ILE A 954 41.82 -35.18 -4.73
C ILE A 954 42.69 -36.30 -4.15
N ASP A 955 42.98 -36.21 -2.86
CA ASP A 955 43.75 -37.22 -2.10
C ASP A 955 42.87 -38.40 -1.65
N GLY A 956 41.57 -38.17 -1.48
CA GLY A 956 40.62 -39.21 -1.17
C GLY A 956 39.17 -38.75 -1.18
N ARG A 957 38.27 -39.73 -1.27
CA ARG A 957 36.82 -39.59 -1.39
C ARG A 957 36.15 -40.78 -0.74
N LEU A 958 35.05 -40.56 -0.03
CA LEU A 958 34.26 -41.64 0.56
C LEU A 958 33.32 -42.28 -0.48
N ASP A 959 33.05 -43.57 -0.31
CA ASP A 959 32.11 -44.36 -1.13
C ASP A 959 30.67 -44.32 -0.61
N HIS A 960 30.42 -43.59 0.48
CA HIS A 960 29.11 -43.41 1.12
C HIS A 960 28.91 -41.94 1.51
N PRO A 961 27.65 -41.47 1.60
CA PRO A 961 27.33 -40.10 1.99
C PRO A 961 27.64 -39.86 3.48
N ILE A 962 28.02 -38.62 3.81
CA ILE A 962 28.25 -38.16 5.18
C ILE A 962 27.01 -37.50 5.81
N PHE A 963 26.03 -37.12 4.99
CA PHE A 963 24.76 -36.56 5.43
C PHE A 963 23.67 -36.89 4.41
N SER A 964 22.51 -37.35 4.87
CA SER A 964 21.39 -37.82 4.04
C SER A 964 20.05 -37.41 4.63
N PRO A 965 18.97 -37.35 3.83
CA PRO A 965 17.63 -37.09 4.34
C PRO A 965 17.20 -37.99 5.49
N SER A 966 16.69 -37.38 6.54
CA SER A 966 16.18 -37.98 7.77
C SER A 966 14.81 -37.43 8.19
N HIS A 967 14.42 -36.27 7.64
CA HIS A 967 13.13 -35.62 7.92
C HIS A 967 12.21 -35.53 6.67
N PRO A 968 10.87 -35.45 6.84
CA PRO A 968 9.94 -35.35 5.71
C PRO A 968 10.17 -34.13 4.81
N THR A 969 10.64 -33.02 5.39
CA THR A 969 10.92 -31.75 4.71
C THR A 969 12.16 -31.77 3.82
N GLU A 970 12.93 -32.85 3.84
CA GLU A 970 14.11 -33.09 3.00
C GLU A 970 13.97 -34.41 2.20
N SER A 971 12.73 -34.89 2.02
CA SER A 971 12.43 -36.16 1.35
C SER A 971 12.95 -36.29 -0.09
N ALA A 972 13.22 -35.18 -0.78
CA ALA A 972 13.86 -35.15 -2.09
C ALA A 972 15.35 -34.75 -2.06
N GLY A 973 15.89 -34.41 -0.89
CA GLY A 973 17.32 -34.29 -0.68
C GLY A 973 17.76 -33.15 0.23
N CYS A 974 19.03 -33.25 0.61
CA CYS A 974 19.81 -32.21 1.27
C CYS A 974 20.77 -31.62 0.23
N GLU A 975 20.59 -30.34 -0.12
CA GLU A 975 21.26 -29.73 -1.27
C GLU A 975 22.20 -28.59 -0.88
N ASP A 976 23.25 -28.44 -1.68
CA ASP A 976 24.13 -27.27 -1.75
C ASP A 976 24.67 -26.83 -0.37
N PRO A 977 25.53 -27.64 0.28
CA PRO A 977 25.99 -27.40 1.65
C PRO A 977 26.96 -26.23 1.74
N ARG A 978 26.74 -25.32 2.69
CA ARG A 978 27.68 -24.25 3.06
C ARG A 978 28.12 -24.46 4.50
N VAL A 979 29.42 -24.51 4.74
CA VAL A 979 29.97 -24.88 6.05
C VAL A 979 30.85 -23.78 6.65
N VAL A 980 30.72 -23.61 7.97
CA VAL A 980 31.59 -22.74 8.78
C VAL A 980 31.94 -23.40 10.09
N VAL A 981 33.11 -23.07 10.62
CA VAL A 981 33.54 -23.48 11.95
C VAL A 981 33.25 -22.36 12.92
N ILE A 982 32.47 -22.65 13.96
CA ILE A 982 32.21 -21.74 15.07
C ILE A 982 32.59 -22.51 16.33
N GLU A 983 33.52 -21.94 17.10
CA GLU A 983 34.12 -22.59 18.25
C GLU A 983 34.74 -23.96 17.87
N ASP A 984 34.24 -25.06 18.42
CA ASP A 984 34.71 -26.43 18.17
C ASP A 984 33.73 -27.28 17.33
N ARG A 985 32.78 -26.61 16.64
CA ARG A 985 31.76 -27.27 15.81
C ARG A 985 31.77 -26.78 14.37
N LEU A 986 31.53 -27.71 13.46
CA LEU A 986 31.27 -27.44 12.05
C LEU A 986 29.75 -27.30 11.86
N TYR A 987 29.28 -26.10 11.55
CA TYR A 987 27.90 -25.82 11.20
C TYR A 987 27.72 -25.90 9.67
N MET A 988 26.62 -26.51 9.24
CA MET A 988 26.23 -26.64 7.85
C MET A 988 24.85 -26.04 7.64
N LEU A 989 24.76 -25.02 6.78
CA LEU A 989 23.50 -24.57 6.20
C LEU A 989 23.31 -25.26 4.85
N TYR A 990 22.10 -25.77 4.61
CA TYR A 990 21.78 -26.49 3.37
C TYR A 990 20.31 -26.26 2.98
N THR A 991 19.99 -26.56 1.73
CA THR A 991 18.60 -26.53 1.25
C THR A 991 17.94 -27.88 1.48
N ALA A 992 16.90 -27.93 2.30
CA ALA A 992 16.00 -29.07 2.47
C ALA A 992 14.89 -28.98 1.42
N TRP A 993 14.72 -30.04 0.61
CA TRP A 993 13.75 -30.09 -0.47
C TRP A 993 12.78 -31.27 -0.29
N ASP A 994 11.47 -31.01 -0.39
CA ASP A 994 10.41 -32.00 -0.22
C ASP A 994 9.49 -32.15 -1.46
N LEU A 995 9.96 -31.71 -2.63
CA LEU A 995 9.19 -31.57 -3.88
C LEU A 995 8.12 -30.46 -3.89
N LYS A 996 7.87 -29.80 -2.76
CA LYS A 996 6.86 -28.72 -2.65
C LYS A 996 7.52 -27.37 -2.40
N VAL A 997 8.40 -27.29 -1.42
CA VAL A 997 9.06 -26.06 -0.99
C VAL A 997 10.53 -26.32 -0.65
N ALA A 998 11.41 -25.47 -1.19
CA ALA A 998 12.83 -25.50 -0.87
C ALA A 998 13.09 -24.58 0.31
N GLN A 999 13.64 -25.11 1.39
CA GLN A 999 13.76 -24.40 2.67
C GLN A 999 15.19 -24.46 3.18
N ILE A 1000 15.57 -23.50 4.02
CA ILE A 1000 16.87 -23.51 4.67
C ILE A 1000 16.80 -24.36 5.93
N ALA A 1001 17.74 -25.29 6.06
CA ALA A 1001 17.94 -26.13 7.23
C ALA A 1001 19.36 -25.94 7.78
N MET A 1002 19.54 -26.26 9.07
CA MET A 1002 20.83 -26.20 9.74
C MET A 1002 21.14 -27.52 10.43
N ALA A 1003 22.38 -27.97 10.30
CA ALA A 1003 22.93 -29.10 11.03
C ALA A 1003 24.33 -28.76 11.56
N SER A 1004 24.82 -29.49 12.56
CA SER A 1004 26.19 -29.30 13.07
C SER A 1004 26.82 -30.60 13.54
N ILE A 1005 28.15 -30.66 13.54
CA ILE A 1005 28.93 -31.78 14.06
C ILE A 1005 30.16 -31.25 14.81
N PRO A 1006 30.60 -31.85 15.94
CA PRO A 1006 31.88 -31.50 16.55
C PRO A 1006 33.03 -31.69 15.55
N VAL A 1007 33.95 -30.73 15.45
CA VAL A 1007 35.08 -30.79 14.50
C VAL A 1007 35.90 -32.06 14.70
N GLN A 1008 36.12 -32.46 15.96
CA GLN A 1008 36.84 -33.69 16.28
C GLN A 1008 36.13 -34.94 15.75
N ALA A 1009 34.79 -35.02 15.87
CA ALA A 1009 34.01 -36.14 15.35
C ALA A 1009 34.05 -36.19 13.81
N PHE A 1010 34.03 -35.03 13.15
CA PHE A 1010 34.18 -34.92 11.70
C PHE A 1010 35.54 -35.45 11.22
N LEU A 1011 36.64 -35.04 11.87
CA LEU A 1011 38.00 -35.51 11.54
C LEU A 1011 38.17 -37.01 11.79
N GLU A 1012 37.54 -37.54 12.84
CA GLU A 1012 37.47 -38.97 13.16
C GLU A 1012 36.49 -39.76 12.29
N ARG A 1013 35.79 -39.11 11.35
CA ARG A 1013 34.80 -39.69 10.43
C ARG A 1013 33.60 -40.34 11.14
N ARG A 1014 33.20 -39.81 12.30
CA ARG A 1014 32.02 -40.23 13.07
C ARG A 1014 30.79 -39.42 12.66
N PHE A 1015 30.29 -39.65 11.44
CA PHE A 1015 29.21 -38.85 10.85
C PHE A 1015 27.82 -39.14 11.45
N ASP A 1016 27.67 -40.16 12.28
CA ASP A 1016 26.47 -40.36 13.11
C ASP A 1016 26.30 -39.27 14.18
N ALA A 1017 27.34 -38.45 14.43
CA ALA A 1017 27.31 -37.33 15.38
C ALA A 1017 26.73 -36.02 14.80
N TRP A 1018 26.16 -36.03 13.59
CA TRP A 1018 25.43 -34.87 13.08
C TRP A 1018 24.17 -34.59 13.91
N GLU A 1019 24.02 -33.34 14.34
CA GLU A 1019 22.85 -32.83 15.03
C GLU A 1019 22.04 -31.93 14.09
N TYR A 1020 20.77 -32.27 13.88
CA TYR A 1020 19.82 -31.46 13.13
C TYR A 1020 19.19 -30.39 14.03
N HIS A 1021 19.25 -29.12 13.60
CA HIS A 1021 18.75 -27.99 14.38
C HIS A 1021 17.35 -27.52 13.97
N GLY A 1022 16.83 -27.96 12.82
CA GLY A 1022 15.53 -27.51 12.31
C GLY A 1022 15.61 -26.62 11.07
N LEU A 1023 14.43 -26.21 10.59
CA LEU A 1023 14.28 -25.26 9.49
C LEU A 1023 14.40 -23.82 10.00
N ALA A 1024 15.18 -22.98 9.32
CA ALA A 1024 15.36 -21.58 9.68
C ALA A 1024 14.05 -20.78 9.56
N PHE A 1025 13.33 -20.98 8.45
CA PHE A 1025 12.07 -20.29 8.15
C PHE A 1025 11.01 -21.29 7.66
N PRO A 1026 10.40 -22.06 8.58
CA PRO A 1026 9.41 -23.08 8.22
C PRO A 1026 8.29 -22.55 7.31
N GLY A 1027 8.02 -23.26 6.22
CA GLY A 1027 7.00 -22.95 5.23
C GLY A 1027 7.37 -21.89 4.19
N LEU A 1028 8.58 -21.34 4.23
CA LEU A 1028 9.03 -20.29 3.31
C LEU A 1028 10.03 -20.83 2.28
N ALA A 1029 9.74 -20.60 1.00
CA ALA A 1029 10.69 -20.87 -0.08
C ALA A 1029 11.92 -19.97 0.05
N ASN A 1030 13.08 -20.54 0.37
CA ASN A 1030 14.31 -19.82 0.63
C ASN A 1030 15.53 -20.71 0.35
N LYS A 1031 16.63 -20.12 -0.14
CA LYS A 1031 17.86 -20.83 -0.54
C LYS A 1031 19.10 -20.01 -0.21
N ASP A 1032 20.26 -20.56 -0.57
CA ASP A 1032 21.53 -19.81 -0.66
C ASP A 1032 21.95 -19.21 0.69
N ALA A 1033 21.80 -19.99 1.76
CA ALA A 1033 22.09 -19.53 3.10
C ALA A 1033 23.57 -19.71 3.46
N VAL A 1034 24.20 -18.65 3.98
CA VAL A 1034 25.56 -18.68 4.54
C VAL A 1034 25.59 -18.03 5.90
N LEU A 1035 26.22 -18.71 6.86
CA LEU A 1035 26.42 -18.22 8.22
C LEU A 1035 27.77 -17.51 8.30
N TYR A 1036 27.82 -16.32 8.89
CA TYR A 1036 29.10 -15.71 9.24
C TYR A 1036 29.73 -16.44 10.43
N PRO A 1037 31.05 -16.69 10.42
CA PRO A 1037 31.71 -17.48 11.46
C PRO A 1037 31.91 -16.71 12.78
N GLU A 1038 31.48 -15.44 12.85
CA GLU A 1038 31.65 -14.57 14.01
C GLU A 1038 30.38 -13.78 14.31
N LYS A 1039 30.30 -13.26 15.55
CA LYS A 1039 29.23 -12.36 15.99
C LYS A 1039 29.55 -10.90 15.63
N PHE A 1040 28.49 -10.15 15.34
CA PHE A 1040 28.49 -8.71 15.10
C PHE A 1040 27.72 -8.04 16.24
N GLY A 1041 28.47 -7.47 17.20
CA GLY A 1041 27.95 -7.23 18.54
C GLY A 1041 27.60 -8.56 19.22
N ASP A 1042 26.39 -8.67 19.77
CA ASP A 1042 25.94 -9.89 20.45
C ASP A 1042 25.21 -10.89 19.55
N ARG A 1043 25.17 -10.64 18.23
CA ARG A 1043 24.34 -11.40 17.28
C ARG A 1043 25.15 -12.06 16.17
N TYR A 1044 24.76 -13.26 15.76
CA TYR A 1044 25.20 -13.88 14.50
C TYR A 1044 24.53 -13.19 13.30
N ALA A 1045 25.19 -13.24 12.15
CA ALA A 1045 24.63 -12.76 10.89
C ALA A 1045 24.56 -13.90 9.87
N ILE A 1046 23.46 -13.97 9.11
CA ILE A 1046 23.26 -14.93 8.03
C ILE A 1046 22.81 -14.21 6.78
N TYR A 1047 23.43 -14.54 5.65
CA TYR A 1047 22.80 -14.28 4.36
C TYR A 1047 21.93 -15.44 3.92
N HIS A 1048 20.84 -15.11 3.26
CA HIS A 1048 19.93 -16.05 2.61
C HIS A 1048 19.23 -15.35 1.46
N ARG A 1049 18.34 -16.06 0.75
CA ARG A 1049 17.77 -15.55 -0.50
C ARG A 1049 16.30 -15.90 -0.66
N ILE A 1050 15.48 -14.87 -0.57
CA ILE A 1050 14.12 -14.90 -1.13
C ILE A 1050 14.20 -14.31 -2.54
N ASP A 1051 13.92 -15.13 -3.54
CA ASP A 1051 14.04 -14.78 -4.97
C ASP A 1051 13.34 -13.43 -5.27
N PRO A 1052 14.02 -12.42 -5.83
CA PRO A 1052 15.36 -12.45 -6.45
C PRO A 1052 16.50 -11.86 -5.61
N ASN A 1053 16.23 -11.48 -4.36
CA ASN A 1053 17.12 -10.65 -3.54
C ASN A 1053 17.91 -11.44 -2.51
N MET A 1054 19.14 -10.99 -2.21
CA MET A 1054 19.90 -11.45 -1.04
C MET A 1054 19.47 -10.67 0.20
N TRP A 1055 19.21 -11.40 1.27
CA TRP A 1055 18.78 -10.91 2.56
C TRP A 1055 19.83 -11.19 3.62
N ILE A 1056 19.87 -10.34 4.65
CA ILE A 1056 20.55 -10.62 5.91
C ILE A 1056 19.55 -10.77 7.05
N SER A 1057 19.86 -11.69 7.97
CA SER A 1057 19.17 -11.88 9.24
C SER A 1057 20.18 -11.86 10.39
N TYR A 1058 19.81 -11.27 11.52
CA TYR A 1058 20.61 -11.31 12.74
C TYR A 1058 19.96 -12.20 13.80
N LEU A 1059 20.75 -13.04 14.47
CA LEU A 1059 20.28 -13.98 15.49
C LEU A 1059 21.05 -13.81 16.80
N GLU A 1060 20.36 -13.93 17.93
CA GLU A 1060 21.02 -13.97 19.25
C GLU A 1060 21.66 -15.35 19.53
N THR A 1061 20.97 -16.42 19.11
CA THR A 1061 21.39 -17.81 19.24
C THR A 1061 21.29 -18.54 17.91
N LEU A 1062 22.05 -19.63 17.73
CA LEU A 1062 21.97 -20.51 16.57
C LEU A 1062 20.90 -21.60 16.77
N GLU A 1063 19.68 -21.19 17.11
CA GLU A 1063 18.55 -22.10 17.32
C GLU A 1063 17.47 -21.82 16.26
N CYS A 1064 16.95 -22.87 15.63
CA CYS A 1064 15.83 -22.76 14.70
C CYS A 1064 14.48 -23.00 15.41
N PRO A 1065 13.39 -22.36 14.96
CA PRO A 1065 13.33 -21.44 13.83
C PRO A 1065 13.85 -20.05 14.20
N TRP A 1066 14.37 -19.33 13.21
CA TRP A 1066 14.95 -18.00 13.42
C TRP A 1066 13.88 -16.93 13.70
N PRO A 1067 14.25 -15.79 14.32
CA PRO A 1067 13.32 -14.71 14.65
C PRO A 1067 12.52 -14.23 13.44
N ARG A 1068 11.34 -13.63 13.69
CA ARG A 1068 10.48 -13.02 12.64
C ARG A 1068 10.82 -11.56 12.32
N LYS A 1069 11.83 -11.01 12.98
CA LYS A 1069 12.21 -9.59 12.94
C LYS A 1069 13.73 -9.48 12.73
N GLY A 1070 14.19 -8.31 12.29
CA GLY A 1070 15.63 -8.05 12.09
C GLY A 1070 16.17 -8.54 10.74
N HIS A 1071 15.32 -8.60 9.72
CA HIS A 1071 15.70 -9.01 8.37
C HIS A 1071 15.76 -7.81 7.43
N LYS A 1072 16.78 -7.76 6.57
CA LYS A 1072 16.96 -6.68 5.59
C LYS A 1072 17.31 -7.24 4.22
N ILE A 1073 16.84 -6.61 3.15
CA ILE A 1073 17.41 -6.82 1.81
C ILE A 1073 18.76 -6.09 1.78
N VAL A 1074 19.84 -6.79 1.40
CA VAL A 1074 21.20 -6.23 1.33
C VAL A 1074 21.62 -5.93 -0.10
N VAL A 1075 21.30 -6.84 -1.02
CA VAL A 1075 21.66 -6.73 -2.43
C VAL A 1075 20.48 -7.24 -3.26
N GLY A 1076 20.19 -6.56 -4.36
CA GLY A 1076 19.24 -7.02 -5.37
C GLY A 1076 19.89 -7.24 -6.74
N PRO A 1077 19.14 -7.82 -7.69
CA PRO A 1077 19.58 -7.89 -9.08
C PRO A 1077 19.85 -6.48 -9.62
N ARG A 1078 20.92 -6.34 -10.42
CA ARG A 1078 21.30 -5.03 -10.98
C ARG A 1078 20.47 -4.66 -12.22
N PRO A 1079 20.27 -3.36 -12.49
CA PRO A 1079 19.43 -2.90 -13.59
C PRO A 1079 19.96 -3.27 -14.97
N GLY A 1080 19.09 -3.20 -15.97
CA GLY A 1080 19.47 -3.21 -17.38
C GLY A 1080 19.93 -4.58 -17.88
N MET A 1081 21.17 -4.66 -18.37
CA MET A 1081 21.75 -5.83 -19.07
C MET A 1081 22.91 -6.47 -18.27
N MET A 1082 22.96 -6.22 -16.97
CA MET A 1082 24.00 -6.76 -16.09
C MET A 1082 23.92 -8.29 -16.00
N TRP A 1083 25.09 -8.92 -15.81
CA TRP A 1083 25.23 -10.39 -15.75
C TRP A 1083 24.49 -11.03 -14.55
N ASP A 1084 24.07 -10.23 -13.58
CA ASP A 1084 23.32 -10.61 -12.40
C ASP A 1084 21.96 -9.89 -12.30
N GLY A 1085 21.37 -9.54 -13.45
CA GLY A 1085 20.15 -8.74 -13.55
C GLY A 1085 18.81 -9.48 -13.33
N ILE A 1086 18.79 -10.82 -13.28
CA ILE A 1086 17.57 -11.58 -12.98
C ILE A 1086 17.44 -11.89 -11.48
N LYS A 1087 18.46 -12.55 -10.92
CA LYS A 1087 18.49 -12.98 -9.52
C LYS A 1087 19.93 -13.19 -9.07
N ILE A 1088 20.12 -13.10 -7.77
CA ILE A 1088 21.41 -13.30 -7.10
C ILE A 1088 21.23 -14.18 -5.86
N GLY A 1089 22.31 -14.78 -5.37
CA GLY A 1089 22.32 -15.52 -4.12
C GLY A 1089 23.73 -15.74 -3.58
N ALA A 1090 23.85 -15.95 -2.26
CA ALA A 1090 25.15 -16.22 -1.65
C ALA A 1090 25.71 -17.55 -2.18
N GLY A 1091 27.01 -17.54 -2.49
CA GLY A 1091 27.72 -18.72 -2.95
C GLY A 1091 28.42 -19.40 -1.77
N ALA A 1092 29.71 -19.09 -1.64
CA ALA A 1092 30.58 -19.62 -0.59
C ALA A 1092 30.37 -18.90 0.75
N GLN A 1093 30.79 -19.55 1.83
CA GLN A 1093 30.83 -18.93 3.15
C GLN A 1093 31.70 -17.66 3.16
N PRO A 1094 31.36 -16.65 3.99
CA PRO A 1094 32.13 -15.42 4.06
C PRO A 1094 33.55 -15.69 4.56
N LEU A 1095 34.55 -15.14 3.88
CA LEU A 1095 35.96 -15.25 4.27
C LEU A 1095 36.41 -13.95 4.93
N ARG A 1096 36.94 -14.05 6.16
CA ARG A 1096 37.47 -12.90 6.90
C ARG A 1096 38.78 -12.43 6.28
N THR A 1097 38.88 -11.14 6.04
CA THR A 1097 40.12 -10.47 5.62
C THR A 1097 40.54 -9.44 6.65
N ALA A 1098 41.73 -8.85 6.48
CA ALA A 1098 42.16 -7.74 7.33
C ALA A 1098 41.34 -6.44 7.13
N HIS A 1099 40.54 -6.34 6.06
CA HIS A 1099 39.88 -5.10 5.64
C HIS A 1099 38.34 -5.21 5.56
N GLY A 1100 37.77 -6.40 5.73
CA GLY A 1100 36.36 -6.67 5.46
C GLY A 1100 36.09 -8.16 5.27
N TRP A 1101 34.86 -8.49 4.89
CA TRP A 1101 34.44 -9.86 4.57
C TRP A 1101 34.29 -10.05 3.08
N LEU A 1102 35.00 -11.06 2.54
CA LEU A 1102 34.86 -11.48 1.15
C LEU A 1102 33.71 -12.47 1.03
N ASN A 1103 32.69 -12.10 0.26
CA ASN A 1103 31.57 -12.96 -0.10
C ASN A 1103 31.62 -13.23 -1.60
N ILE A 1104 31.68 -14.51 -1.98
CA ILE A 1104 31.52 -14.91 -3.39
C ILE A 1104 30.05 -15.24 -3.59
N TYR A 1105 29.41 -14.56 -4.52
CA TYR A 1105 27.99 -14.71 -4.82
C TYR A 1105 27.78 -15.16 -6.27
N HIS A 1106 26.63 -15.74 -6.57
CA HIS A 1106 26.24 -16.06 -7.94
C HIS A 1106 25.21 -15.05 -8.45
N GLY A 1107 25.23 -14.83 -9.75
CA GLY A 1107 24.28 -13.97 -10.46
C GLY A 1107 23.82 -14.64 -11.75
N VAL A 1108 22.58 -14.33 -12.14
CA VAL A 1108 21.93 -14.90 -13.32
C VAL A 1108 21.51 -13.78 -14.27
N ASP A 1109 21.86 -13.95 -15.55
CA ASP A 1109 21.50 -13.01 -16.62
C ASP A 1109 20.21 -13.43 -17.36
N TYR A 1110 19.84 -12.64 -18.37
CA TYR A 1110 18.65 -12.87 -19.19
C TYR A 1110 18.75 -14.09 -20.12
N GLU A 1111 19.95 -14.61 -20.36
CA GLU A 1111 20.21 -15.85 -21.09
C GLU A 1111 20.22 -17.08 -20.16
N ARG A 1112 19.99 -16.86 -18.86
CA ARG A 1112 20.00 -17.87 -17.79
C ARG A 1112 21.39 -18.47 -17.53
N SER A 1113 22.46 -17.76 -17.87
CA SER A 1113 23.82 -18.17 -17.50
C SER A 1113 24.09 -17.81 -16.05
N TYR A 1114 24.62 -18.76 -15.28
CA TYR A 1114 25.06 -18.54 -13.90
C TYR A 1114 26.55 -18.25 -13.89
N ARG A 1115 26.92 -17.13 -13.28
CA ARG A 1115 28.31 -16.68 -13.12
C ARG A 1115 28.58 -16.32 -11.67
N LEU A 1116 29.86 -16.22 -11.29
CA LEU A 1116 30.28 -15.82 -9.94
C LEU A 1116 30.80 -14.39 -9.93
N GLY A 1117 30.51 -13.65 -8.86
CA GLY A 1117 31.02 -12.32 -8.57
C GLY A 1117 31.44 -12.18 -7.12
N VAL A 1118 31.87 -10.97 -6.74
CA VAL A 1118 32.32 -10.65 -5.38
C VAL A 1118 31.49 -9.55 -4.77
N LEU A 1119 31.11 -9.75 -3.51
CA LEU A 1119 30.66 -8.74 -2.57
C LEU A 1119 31.71 -8.61 -1.46
N PHE A 1120 32.14 -7.39 -1.17
CA PHE A 1120 33.04 -7.11 -0.07
C PHE A 1120 32.30 -6.25 0.96
N MET A 1121 32.23 -6.74 2.20
CA MET A 1121 31.40 -6.17 3.26
C MET A 1121 32.26 -5.57 4.38
N ALA A 1122 31.71 -4.60 5.10
CA ALA A 1122 32.37 -4.01 6.27
C ALA A 1122 32.62 -5.04 7.39
N LEU A 1123 33.68 -4.80 8.16
CA LEU A 1123 34.05 -5.68 9.28
C LEU A 1123 33.04 -5.63 10.44
N ASP A 1124 32.48 -4.44 10.70
CA ASP A 1124 31.63 -4.19 11.88
C ASP A 1124 30.15 -4.49 11.62
N ASP A 1125 29.69 -4.29 10.40
CA ASP A 1125 28.32 -4.62 9.98
C ASP A 1125 28.28 -5.26 8.58
N PRO A 1126 27.93 -6.56 8.47
CA PRO A 1126 27.85 -7.26 7.20
C PRO A 1126 26.58 -6.89 6.42
N ALA A 1127 25.79 -5.90 6.84
CA ALA A 1127 24.81 -5.27 5.96
C ALA A 1127 25.43 -4.15 5.10
N GLU A 1128 26.62 -3.63 5.43
CA GLU A 1128 27.27 -2.54 4.71
C GLU A 1128 28.16 -3.07 3.58
N VAL A 1129 27.76 -2.81 2.33
CA VAL A 1129 28.49 -3.25 1.14
C VAL A 1129 29.52 -2.19 0.75
N ILE A 1130 30.80 -2.57 0.80
CA ILE A 1130 31.93 -1.71 0.41
C ILE A 1130 32.16 -1.79 -1.10
N TYR A 1131 32.06 -2.99 -1.66
CA TYR A 1131 32.34 -3.23 -3.08
C TYR A 1131 31.52 -4.40 -3.63
N GLN A 1132 31.00 -4.22 -4.84
CA GLN A 1132 30.38 -5.27 -5.63
C GLN A 1132 31.06 -5.30 -7.00
N SER A 1133 31.52 -6.46 -7.45
CA SER A 1133 32.23 -6.56 -8.72
C SER A 1133 31.31 -6.19 -9.91
N PRO A 1134 31.71 -5.26 -10.81
CA PRO A 1134 30.92 -4.91 -11.98
C PRO A 1134 30.82 -6.09 -12.97
N ASN A 1135 31.87 -6.89 -13.04
CA ASN A 1135 32.00 -8.05 -13.91
C ASN A 1135 31.90 -9.37 -13.11
N PRO A 1136 31.63 -10.50 -13.79
CA PRO A 1136 31.79 -11.81 -13.20
C PRO A 1136 33.29 -12.14 -13.04
N ILE A 1137 33.67 -12.74 -11.92
CA ILE A 1137 35.04 -13.25 -11.66
C ILE A 1137 35.23 -14.67 -12.22
N LEU A 1138 34.16 -15.43 -12.44
CA LEU A 1138 34.18 -16.73 -13.09
C LEU A 1138 32.90 -16.91 -13.90
N GLU A 1139 33.02 -17.42 -15.11
CA GLU A 1139 31.89 -17.70 -16.00
C GLU A 1139 32.14 -18.99 -16.79
N PRO A 1140 31.10 -19.65 -17.33
CA PRO A 1140 31.27 -20.88 -18.10
C PRO A 1140 32.07 -20.64 -19.38
N GLU A 1141 33.27 -21.22 -19.48
CA GLU A 1141 34.18 -21.06 -20.62
C GLU A 1141 34.66 -22.40 -21.17
N THR A 1142 34.75 -23.44 -20.34
CA THR A 1142 35.21 -24.78 -20.75
C THR A 1142 34.04 -25.66 -21.21
N ASP A 1143 34.32 -26.73 -21.96
CA ASP A 1143 33.28 -27.63 -22.47
C ASP A 1143 32.43 -28.27 -21.36
N PHE A 1144 33.02 -28.60 -20.20
CA PHE A 1144 32.29 -29.21 -19.09
C PHE A 1144 31.45 -28.20 -18.28
N GLU A 1145 31.78 -26.90 -18.35
CA GLU A 1145 31.00 -25.81 -17.76
C GLU A 1145 29.86 -25.36 -18.67
N ILE A 1146 30.12 -25.31 -19.98
CA ILE A 1146 29.14 -24.96 -21.00
C ILE A 1146 28.16 -26.12 -21.25
N GLY A 1147 28.55 -27.36 -20.95
CA GLY A 1147 27.72 -28.55 -21.14
C GLY A 1147 27.81 -29.14 -22.56
N LYS A 1148 29.03 -29.19 -23.11
CA LYS A 1148 29.31 -29.60 -24.51
C LYS A 1148 30.25 -30.78 -24.66
N THR A 1149 30.80 -31.37 -23.60
CA THR A 1149 31.64 -32.57 -23.75
C THR A 1149 30.81 -33.73 -24.31
N GLU A 1150 31.24 -34.28 -25.45
CA GLU A 1150 30.56 -35.40 -26.11
C GLU A 1150 30.46 -36.64 -25.21
N GLY A 1151 29.33 -37.35 -25.29
CA GLY A 1151 29.10 -38.58 -24.53
C GLY A 1151 28.72 -38.40 -23.06
N ARG A 1152 28.46 -37.17 -22.61
CA ARG A 1152 28.06 -36.85 -21.23
C ARG A 1152 26.66 -36.26 -21.17
N ASP A 1153 25.89 -36.64 -20.15
CA ASP A 1153 24.62 -36.02 -19.79
C ASP A 1153 24.85 -34.85 -18.83
N TYR A 1154 24.20 -33.71 -19.07
CA TYR A 1154 24.35 -32.48 -18.30
C TYR A 1154 23.03 -32.05 -17.72
N TRP A 1155 22.99 -31.75 -16.42
CA TRP A 1155 21.74 -31.32 -15.79
C TRP A 1155 21.35 -29.90 -16.21
N VAL A 1156 22.26 -28.92 -16.03
CA VAL A 1156 21.97 -27.52 -16.35
C VAL A 1156 23.18 -26.86 -17.03
N PRO A 1157 23.22 -26.81 -18.37
CA PRO A 1157 24.28 -26.15 -19.14
C PRO A 1157 24.47 -24.66 -18.79
N HIS A 1158 25.66 -24.11 -19.07
CA HIS A 1158 26.01 -22.70 -18.85
C HIS A 1158 25.93 -22.24 -17.38
N VAL A 1159 26.34 -23.12 -16.45
CA VAL A 1159 26.34 -22.85 -15.01
C VAL A 1159 27.73 -23.02 -14.42
N VAL A 1160 28.19 -22.00 -13.70
CA VAL A 1160 29.20 -22.13 -12.63
C VAL A 1160 28.59 -21.67 -11.31
N PHE A 1161 28.66 -22.50 -10.28
CA PHE A 1161 28.01 -22.26 -8.98
C PHE A 1161 28.90 -22.71 -7.83
N THR A 1162 29.10 -21.88 -6.80
CA THR A 1162 29.95 -22.26 -5.64
C THR A 1162 29.17 -22.29 -4.35
N CYS A 1163 29.53 -23.23 -3.46
CA CYS A 1163 29.09 -23.26 -2.07
C CYS A 1163 30.27 -23.18 -1.09
N GLY A 1164 31.52 -23.10 -1.60
CA GLY A 1164 32.71 -23.34 -0.81
C GLY A 1164 33.94 -22.65 -1.37
N ALA A 1165 34.56 -21.81 -0.55
CA ALA A 1165 35.86 -21.20 -0.83
C ALA A 1165 36.74 -21.26 0.42
N VAL A 1166 38.04 -21.46 0.23
CA VAL A 1166 39.01 -21.55 1.33
C VAL A 1166 40.29 -20.82 0.95
N PRO A 1167 41.06 -20.30 1.93
CA PRO A 1167 42.40 -19.82 1.65
C PRO A 1167 43.30 -20.97 1.19
N ALA A 1168 44.15 -20.70 0.20
CA ALA A 1168 45.12 -21.66 -0.32
C ALA A 1168 46.10 -22.11 0.77
N ALA A 1169 46.49 -21.19 1.66
CA ALA A 1169 47.25 -21.48 2.87
C ALA A 1169 46.33 -21.58 4.10
N ASP A 1170 46.75 -22.31 5.12
CA ASP A 1170 45.99 -22.44 6.38
C ASP A 1170 46.06 -21.15 7.21
N LYS A 1171 45.15 -20.23 6.92
CA LYS A 1171 45.05 -18.90 7.55
C LYS A 1171 43.60 -18.57 7.87
N LYS A 1172 43.34 -18.06 9.07
CA LYS A 1172 41.99 -17.57 9.47
C LYS A 1172 41.66 -16.19 8.90
N ILE A 1173 42.66 -15.32 8.76
CA ILE A 1173 42.51 -13.96 8.22
C ILE A 1173 43.32 -13.87 6.94
N ILE A 1174 42.65 -13.55 5.83
CA ILE A 1174 43.23 -13.49 4.49
C ILE A 1174 43.88 -12.11 4.28
N ALA A 1175 45.16 -12.09 3.88
CA ALA A 1175 45.87 -10.89 3.48
C ALA A 1175 45.73 -10.61 1.97
N LEU A 1176 46.06 -9.40 1.54
CA LEU A 1176 45.90 -8.96 0.14
C LEU A 1176 46.63 -9.85 -0.89
N ASP A 1177 47.79 -10.40 -0.53
CA ASP A 1177 48.59 -11.27 -1.41
C ASP A 1177 48.21 -12.76 -1.33
N ASP A 1178 47.32 -13.12 -0.40
CA ASP A 1178 46.93 -14.51 -0.22
C ASP A 1178 45.99 -14.96 -1.35
N GLU A 1179 46.22 -16.20 -1.80
CA GLU A 1179 45.40 -16.87 -2.80
C GLU A 1179 44.22 -17.59 -2.13
N ILE A 1180 43.08 -17.57 -2.81
CA ILE A 1180 41.84 -18.22 -2.39
C ILE A 1180 41.50 -19.27 -3.43
N LEU A 1181 41.07 -20.44 -2.98
CA LEU A 1181 40.57 -21.55 -3.78
C LEU A 1181 39.04 -21.54 -3.72
N VAL A 1182 38.40 -21.59 -4.87
CA VAL A 1182 36.94 -21.59 -5.03
C VAL A 1182 36.55 -22.90 -5.70
N TYR A 1183 35.81 -23.73 -4.99
CA TYR A 1183 35.27 -24.99 -5.51
C TYR A 1183 33.89 -24.70 -6.08
N TYR A 1184 33.65 -25.10 -7.33
CA TYR A 1184 32.42 -24.76 -8.03
C TYR A 1184 31.85 -25.96 -8.76
N GLY A 1185 30.52 -26.12 -8.72
CA GLY A 1185 29.76 -26.96 -9.63
C GLY A 1185 29.80 -26.37 -11.04
N ALA A 1186 29.98 -27.23 -12.02
CA ALA A 1186 30.00 -26.93 -13.44
C ALA A 1186 28.87 -27.71 -14.13
N ALA A 1187 28.01 -26.95 -14.83
CA ALA A 1187 26.82 -27.44 -15.51
C ALA A 1187 25.90 -28.35 -14.66
N ASP A 1188 25.86 -28.13 -13.33
CA ASP A 1188 25.21 -29.00 -12.33
C ASP A 1188 25.53 -30.50 -12.49
N THR A 1189 26.77 -30.82 -12.88
CA THR A 1189 27.17 -32.19 -13.26
C THR A 1189 28.50 -32.62 -12.66
N ALA A 1190 29.49 -31.73 -12.64
CA ALA A 1190 30.84 -32.00 -12.14
C ALA A 1190 31.33 -30.85 -11.24
N ILE A 1191 32.49 -31.03 -10.59
CA ILE A 1191 33.11 -29.99 -9.75
C ILE A 1191 34.46 -29.58 -10.34
N GLY A 1192 34.67 -28.27 -10.46
CA GLY A 1192 35.95 -27.64 -10.75
C GLY A 1192 36.52 -26.89 -9.54
N VAL A 1193 37.74 -26.39 -9.70
CA VAL A 1193 38.39 -25.47 -8.76
C VAL A 1193 38.98 -24.30 -9.54
N ALA A 1194 38.88 -23.10 -8.97
CA ALA A 1194 39.50 -21.90 -9.52
C ALA A 1194 40.22 -21.14 -8.40
N LYS A 1195 41.23 -20.34 -8.74
CA LYS A 1195 42.05 -19.63 -7.77
C LYS A 1195 42.32 -18.17 -8.14
N GLY A 1196 42.47 -17.31 -7.14
CA GLY A 1196 42.80 -15.90 -7.34
C GLY A 1196 43.26 -15.23 -6.05
N LYS A 1197 43.97 -14.11 -6.18
CA LYS A 1197 44.44 -13.34 -5.02
C LYS A 1197 43.38 -12.35 -4.57
N LEU A 1198 43.31 -12.12 -3.25
CA LEU A 1198 42.35 -11.17 -2.68
C LEU A 1198 42.45 -9.77 -3.31
N ARG A 1199 43.66 -9.23 -3.47
CA ARG A 1199 43.89 -7.91 -4.08
C ARG A 1199 43.35 -7.76 -5.50
N ASP A 1200 43.32 -8.85 -6.25
CA ASP A 1200 42.92 -8.85 -7.65
C ASP A 1200 41.38 -9.00 -7.76
N LEU A 1201 40.77 -9.73 -6.81
CA LEU A 1201 39.33 -9.91 -6.71
C LEU A 1201 38.61 -8.68 -6.12
N VAL A 1202 39.27 -7.93 -5.24
CA VAL A 1202 38.75 -6.73 -4.58
C VAL A 1202 39.68 -5.54 -4.86
N PRO A 1203 39.77 -5.07 -6.11
CA PRO A 1203 40.75 -4.08 -6.54
C PRO A 1203 40.60 -2.70 -5.88
N VAL A 1204 39.44 -2.39 -5.27
CA VAL A 1204 39.28 -1.16 -4.49
C VAL A 1204 40.22 -1.11 -3.28
N LEU A 1205 40.73 -2.26 -2.81
CA LEU A 1205 41.74 -2.34 -1.75
C LEU A 1205 43.15 -1.99 -2.24
N ASN A 1206 43.35 -1.77 -3.55
CA ASN A 1206 44.65 -1.44 -4.14
C ASN A 1206 44.91 0.08 -4.21
N GLY A 1207 43.93 0.93 -3.90
CA GLY A 1207 44.06 2.39 -3.91
C GLY A 1207 44.54 2.97 -2.57
N ASP A 1208 45.44 3.97 -2.64
CA ASP A 1208 46.12 4.68 -1.54
C ASP A 1208 45.15 5.25 -0.47
N LYS A 1209 45.46 5.26 0.83
CA LYS A 1209 46.35 6.22 1.53
C LYS A 1209 46.22 7.69 1.14
#